data_AF-A0A0P9DHB6-F1
#
_entry.id   AF-A0A0P9DHB6-F1
#
_cell.length_a   1.000
_cell.length_b   1.000
_cell.length_c   1.000
_cell.angle_alpha   90.00
_cell.angle_beta   90.00
_cell.angle_gamma   90.00
#
_symmetry.space_group_name_H-M   'P 1'
#
loop_
_entity.id
_entity.type
_entity.pdbx_description
1 polymer ?
#
loop_
_entity_poly.entity_id
_entity_poly.type
_entity_poly.pdbx_seq_one_letter_code
_entity_poly.pdbx_strand_id
1 'polypeptide(L)'
;MRLIAISVFTMILLISCTAVPASDAGPTSFASPSTTKGTGEMERPTNAQPAADAATETRMNPTVAVPVATDTRATAAPQPTPTRYSELYRPQYHFSARNGWLGDPDGMIRYKDIYHVFWWGHAESPDLVHWSQRPDPMVGDDGSFVYYSGSVVVDDHNTSGFGDGDQPPMVAIYTMHNKASGHETQGLSISLDSTSFHFYDKNPVLEAEQDAFRDPQVFWYKPTGQWIMVITVPEARQVRFYASHDLKHWDYLSEFGPLGAQSQVWEVPDLFPLPVDGDPTNIKWVLLCGMGPNREQYFIGDFDGRSFTLDAAANSYLLTGISQPGMVFADFEQGLPTGWQVAGTISAIGVDRDLARARPTGHIGAEVLSTAGINPRPDAGGAMKVSSPPFVIEHTAINFLIAGGGDPAAQVNLIIGDDVVRTAYGNNTTYMHWINWDVSEFKGAKAHLELVDKTAVADGRPLAVDQIIFSNVPMESGREHANWLDFGPDYYAVRTYRDYDNAENRTITLGWMGNWEYANAVPTSWGKGSLALPRELELRSYPGGLRLMQRPIPAFEQLRQHGAELEKFELSGRHPLQEFVPARNTYEIDVTFTLTDPDATFGLRLAQGGEHDVTVGYDARTSSVFLDRTHPENAGFSGKFRKYATAPLEPQDGTVRLHIFVDQSSVEVFANDGERTLTALMFPDPGSTGIELFSENGSTVVNNLRAWELRSIWDAQ
;
A
#
# COMPACT_ATOMS: atom_id res chain seq x y z
N MET A 1 42.15 -48.28 -13.48
CA MET A 1 41.28 -47.09 -13.57
C MET A 1 40.73 -46.82 -12.20
N ARG A 2 41.13 -45.70 -11.58
CA ARG A 2 40.89 -45.38 -10.16
C ARG A 2 39.68 -44.46 -10.01
N LEU A 3 38.90 -44.73 -8.97
CA LEU A 3 37.90 -43.85 -8.36
C LEU A 3 38.53 -42.50 -7.93
N ILE A 4 37.75 -41.42 -8.03
CA ILE A 4 37.81 -40.29 -7.09
C ILE A 4 36.37 -39.87 -6.78
N ALA A 5 36.04 -39.93 -5.48
CA ALA A 5 34.84 -39.42 -4.85
C ALA A 5 35.01 -37.93 -4.53
N ILE A 6 33.93 -37.15 -4.60
CA ILE A 6 33.87 -35.79 -4.06
C ILE A 6 32.84 -35.81 -2.93
N SER A 7 33.31 -35.57 -1.72
CA SER A 7 32.53 -35.46 -0.48
C SER A 7 31.84 -34.10 -0.41
N VAL A 8 30.54 -34.11 -0.13
CA VAL A 8 29.79 -32.93 0.35
C VAL A 8 29.67 -33.06 1.87
N PHE A 9 30.17 -32.07 2.59
CA PHE A 9 30.11 -31.98 4.05
C PHE A 9 28.81 -31.26 4.43
N THR A 10 27.84 -31.98 4.99
CA THR A 10 26.65 -31.42 5.63
C THR A 10 26.96 -31.23 7.11
N MET A 11 27.01 -29.98 7.57
CA MET A 11 27.22 -29.65 8.99
C MET A 11 25.85 -29.50 9.66
N ILE A 12 25.43 -30.53 10.40
CA ILE A 12 24.24 -30.53 11.26
C ILE A 12 24.64 -29.88 12.59
N LEU A 13 24.08 -28.71 12.90
CA LEU A 13 24.22 -28.08 14.21
C LEU A 13 23.07 -28.55 15.11
N LEU A 14 23.36 -29.49 16.02
CA LEU A 14 22.49 -29.88 17.12
C LEU A 14 22.66 -28.86 18.26
N ILE A 15 21.64 -28.03 18.51
CA ILE A 15 21.56 -27.22 19.73
C ILE A 15 20.72 -28.01 20.74
N SER A 16 21.41 -28.54 21.75
CA SER A 16 20.82 -29.16 22.94
C SER A 16 20.39 -28.07 23.93
N CYS A 17 19.08 -27.90 24.14
CA CYS A 17 18.52 -27.12 25.25
C CYS A 17 18.64 -27.93 26.55
N THR A 18 19.50 -27.50 27.47
CA THR A 18 19.47 -27.93 28.87
C THR A 18 18.64 -26.94 29.69
N ALA A 19 17.53 -27.44 30.25
CA ALA A 19 16.70 -26.74 31.23
C ALA A 19 17.43 -26.60 32.59
N VAL A 20 17.27 -25.44 33.23
CA VAL A 20 17.64 -25.19 34.64
C VAL A 20 16.50 -24.36 35.29
N PRO A 21 16.14 -24.59 36.57
CA PRO A 21 14.75 -24.51 37.02
C PRO A 21 14.36 -23.16 37.64
N ALA A 22 13.03 -23.02 37.78
CA ALA A 22 12.33 -21.94 38.44
C ALA A 22 12.76 -21.72 39.91
N SER A 23 12.76 -20.45 40.34
CA SER A 23 12.75 -20.08 41.74
C SER A 23 11.65 -19.06 42.02
N ASP A 24 10.83 -19.39 43.01
CA ASP A 24 9.73 -18.63 43.58
C ASP A 24 10.09 -17.19 44.00
N ALA A 25 9.22 -16.24 43.65
CA ALA A 25 8.99 -15.03 44.46
C ALA A 25 7.53 -14.59 44.32
N GLY A 26 6.80 -14.62 45.44
CA GLY A 26 5.41 -14.20 45.56
C GLY A 26 5.17 -12.69 45.41
N PRO A 27 3.90 -12.26 45.50
CA PRO A 27 3.46 -10.97 44.95
C PRO A 27 3.76 -9.81 45.91
N THR A 28 4.35 -8.74 45.38
CA THR A 28 4.45 -7.45 46.07
C THR A 28 3.47 -6.46 45.46
N SER A 29 2.46 -6.11 46.26
CA SER A 29 1.56 -4.98 46.02
C SER A 29 2.33 -3.66 46.05
N PHE A 30 2.19 -2.82 45.02
CA PHE A 30 2.58 -1.41 45.12
C PHE A 30 1.37 -0.51 44.87
N ALA A 31 1.12 0.31 45.88
CA ALA A 31 0.06 1.30 45.94
C ALA A 31 0.36 2.52 45.07
N SER A 32 -0.69 3.09 44.50
CA SER A 32 -0.67 4.36 43.78
C SER A 32 -0.26 5.53 44.66
N PRO A 33 0.58 6.47 44.19
CA PRO A 33 0.70 7.78 44.81
C PRO A 33 -0.30 8.77 44.18
N SER A 34 -1.18 9.28 45.02
CA SER A 34 -1.89 10.54 44.81
C SER A 34 -0.95 11.73 45.03
N THR A 35 -0.93 12.72 44.15
CA THR A 35 -0.66 14.12 44.54
C THR A 35 -1.14 15.16 43.52
N THR A 36 -2.12 15.95 43.98
CA THR A 36 -2.27 17.41 43.86
C THR A 36 -2.25 18.14 42.51
N LYS A 37 -3.42 18.74 42.23
CA LYS A 37 -3.66 19.85 41.31
C LYS A 37 -2.81 21.08 41.65
N GLY A 38 -2.19 21.68 40.63
CA GLY A 38 -1.69 23.04 40.61
C GLY A 38 -2.01 23.67 39.25
N THR A 39 -2.81 24.73 39.25
CA THR A 39 -3.32 25.47 38.10
C THR A 39 -2.25 26.35 37.45
N GLY A 40 -2.23 26.39 36.12
CA GLY A 40 -1.50 27.37 35.32
C GLY A 40 -2.04 27.38 33.89
N GLU A 41 -2.84 28.40 33.58
CA GLU A 41 -3.46 28.68 32.29
C GLU A 41 -2.40 29.00 31.21
N MET A 42 -2.61 28.49 29.99
CA MET A 42 -2.20 29.17 28.77
C MET A 42 -3.21 28.84 27.66
N GLU A 43 -3.85 29.89 27.18
CA GLU A 43 -4.99 29.93 26.26
C GLU A 43 -4.64 29.41 24.86
N ARG A 44 -5.57 28.67 24.24
CA ARG A 44 -5.60 28.39 22.80
C ARG A 44 -6.43 29.46 22.08
N PRO A 45 -6.01 29.94 20.90
CA PRO A 45 -6.80 30.92 20.14
C PRO A 45 -7.99 30.24 19.46
N THR A 46 -9.18 30.80 19.66
CA THR A 46 -10.42 30.50 18.96
C THR A 46 -10.45 31.28 17.64
N ASN A 47 -10.65 30.57 16.52
CA ASN A 47 -10.88 31.21 15.22
C ASN A 47 -12.39 31.35 14.96
N ALA A 48 -12.74 32.56 14.53
CA ALA A 48 -14.07 33.11 14.41
C ALA A 48 -14.82 32.61 13.15
N GLN A 49 -16.14 32.39 13.31
CA GLN A 49 -17.13 32.42 12.23
C GLN A 49 -17.44 33.88 11.84
N PRO A 50 -17.64 34.20 10.56
CA PRO A 50 -18.27 35.46 10.16
C PRO A 50 -19.80 35.39 10.30
N ALA A 51 -20.34 36.51 10.78
CA ALA A 51 -21.73 36.76 11.11
C ALA A 51 -22.67 36.76 9.89
N ALA A 52 -23.90 36.29 10.12
CA ALA A 52 -25.06 36.53 9.27
C ALA A 52 -25.85 37.71 9.84
N ASP A 53 -26.00 38.76 9.03
CA ASP A 53 -26.86 39.91 9.35
C ASP A 53 -28.34 39.52 9.25
N ALA A 54 -29.06 39.82 10.32
CA ALA A 54 -30.51 39.74 10.40
C ALA A 54 -31.11 41.10 10.01
N ALA A 55 -32.09 41.09 9.11
CA ALA A 55 -33.06 42.16 8.96
C ALA A 55 -34.48 41.57 9.07
N THR A 56 -35.14 41.91 10.17
CA THR A 56 -36.57 41.73 10.45
C THR A 56 -37.41 42.60 9.52
N GLU A 57 -38.53 42.09 9.00
CA GLU A 57 -39.86 42.52 9.44
C GLU A 57 -41.04 41.88 8.67
N THR A 58 -42.09 41.65 9.47
CA THR A 58 -43.54 41.68 9.23
C THR A 58 -44.26 40.68 8.30
N ARG A 59 -45.23 40.03 8.95
CA ARG A 59 -46.24 39.09 8.47
C ARG A 59 -47.50 39.88 8.08
N MET A 60 -48.00 39.74 6.86
CA MET A 60 -49.42 39.92 6.52
C MET A 60 -49.81 39.09 5.28
N ASN A 61 -50.78 38.19 5.45
CA ASN A 61 -51.61 37.66 4.38
C ASN A 61 -52.83 38.60 4.21
N PRO A 62 -53.39 38.74 3.00
CA PRO A 62 -54.57 37.93 2.69
C PRO A 62 -54.71 37.47 1.22
N THR A 63 -55.53 36.43 1.11
CA THR A 63 -56.04 35.70 -0.06
C THR A 63 -56.81 36.57 -1.07
N VAL A 64 -56.59 36.37 -2.38
CA VAL A 64 -57.60 36.57 -3.45
C VAL A 64 -57.33 35.58 -4.61
N ALA A 65 -58.40 35.03 -5.17
CA ALA A 65 -58.44 33.99 -6.19
C ALA A 65 -58.60 34.54 -7.65
N VAL A 66 -57.91 33.89 -8.61
CA VAL A 66 -58.32 33.48 -9.99
C VAL A 66 -58.55 34.62 -11.03
N PRO A 67 -58.04 34.56 -12.30
CA PRO A 67 -58.36 33.49 -13.25
C PRO A 67 -57.29 32.94 -14.20
N VAL A 68 -57.63 31.75 -14.68
CA VAL A 68 -57.05 30.96 -15.76
C VAL A 68 -57.09 31.73 -17.08
N ALA A 69 -55.95 31.80 -17.77
CA ALA A 69 -55.87 32.06 -19.19
C ALA A 69 -55.07 30.93 -19.85
N THR A 70 -55.72 30.27 -20.81
CA THR A 70 -55.17 29.27 -21.70
C THR A 70 -54.14 29.89 -22.65
N ASP A 71 -52.92 29.37 -22.69
CA ASP A 71 -52.08 29.50 -23.88
C ASP A 71 -51.40 28.17 -24.21
N THR A 72 -51.80 27.64 -25.35
CA THR A 72 -51.26 26.44 -25.99
C THR A 72 -49.93 26.78 -26.66
N ARG A 73 -48.82 26.33 -26.06
CA ARG A 73 -47.58 26.07 -26.81
C ARG A 73 -47.08 24.67 -26.45
N ALA A 74 -46.97 23.85 -27.48
CA ALA A 74 -46.38 22.52 -27.44
C ALA A 74 -45.01 22.58 -26.74
N THR A 75 -44.90 21.96 -25.58
CA THR A 75 -43.62 21.67 -24.95
C THR A 75 -43.03 20.44 -25.63
N ALA A 76 -41.81 20.61 -26.12
CA ALA A 76 -40.98 19.56 -26.69
C ALA A 76 -40.95 18.32 -25.79
N ALA A 77 -40.78 17.15 -26.41
CA ALA A 77 -40.50 15.91 -25.72
C ALA A 77 -39.41 16.14 -24.64
N PRO A 78 -39.53 15.51 -23.46
CA PRO A 78 -38.49 15.62 -22.45
C PRO A 78 -37.15 15.22 -23.06
N GLN A 79 -36.15 16.09 -22.87
CA GLN A 79 -34.76 15.79 -23.17
C GLN A 79 -34.39 14.44 -22.53
N PRO A 80 -33.55 13.61 -23.18
CA PRO A 80 -33.08 12.37 -22.59
C PRO A 80 -32.49 12.69 -21.21
N THR A 81 -32.91 11.93 -20.21
CA THR A 81 -32.30 11.94 -18.87
C THR A 81 -30.78 11.81 -19.05
N PRO A 82 -29.94 12.60 -18.35
CA PRO A 82 -28.49 12.46 -18.47
C PRO A 82 -28.12 10.99 -18.23
N THR A 83 -27.40 10.41 -19.19
CA THR A 83 -26.80 9.09 -19.10
C THR A 83 -26.01 9.01 -17.81
N ARG A 84 -26.40 8.08 -16.91
CA ARG A 84 -25.63 7.84 -15.68
C ARG A 84 -24.19 7.46 -16.06
N TYR A 85 -23.20 7.86 -15.26
CA TYR A 85 -21.77 7.56 -15.47
C TYR A 85 -21.04 8.31 -16.59
N SER A 86 -21.60 9.39 -17.14
CA SER A 86 -20.90 10.26 -18.10
C SER A 86 -20.33 11.55 -17.50
N GLU A 87 -20.27 11.65 -16.17
CA GLU A 87 -19.74 12.83 -15.48
C GLU A 87 -18.23 12.97 -15.64
N LEU A 88 -17.71 14.19 -15.48
CA LEU A 88 -16.28 14.48 -15.49
C LEU A 88 -15.54 13.59 -14.47
N TYR A 89 -14.41 13.01 -14.89
CA TYR A 89 -13.56 12.09 -14.12
C TYR A 89 -14.25 10.80 -13.70
N ARG A 90 -15.41 10.45 -14.26
CA ARG A 90 -16.06 9.18 -13.95
C ARG A 90 -15.28 8.05 -14.64
N PRO A 91 -14.73 7.08 -13.91
CA PRO A 91 -14.09 5.92 -14.52
C PRO A 91 -15.09 5.16 -15.40
N GLN A 92 -14.65 4.75 -16.58
CA GLN A 92 -15.46 4.08 -17.59
C GLN A 92 -15.27 2.57 -17.58
N TYR A 93 -14.23 2.04 -16.95
CA TYR A 93 -14.03 0.60 -16.78
C TYR A 93 -13.51 0.20 -15.41
N HIS A 94 -13.47 1.13 -14.46
CA HIS A 94 -13.34 0.85 -13.03
C HIS A 94 -14.67 0.99 -12.32
N PHE A 95 -14.93 0.13 -11.35
CA PHE A 95 -16.15 0.25 -10.55
C PHE A 95 -16.11 1.54 -9.71
N SER A 96 -17.21 2.31 -9.78
CA SER A 96 -17.48 3.41 -8.85
C SER A 96 -18.95 3.39 -8.47
N ALA A 97 -19.26 3.77 -7.23
CA ALA A 97 -20.64 3.93 -6.81
C ALA A 97 -21.33 5.04 -7.62
N ARG A 98 -22.62 4.88 -7.90
CA ARG A 98 -23.46 5.87 -8.59
C ARG A 98 -23.31 7.25 -7.96
N ASN A 99 -23.31 7.29 -6.63
CA ASN A 99 -23.04 8.47 -5.83
C ASN A 99 -22.47 8.10 -4.45
N GLY A 100 -21.97 9.11 -3.73
CA GLY A 100 -21.52 8.95 -2.35
C GLY A 100 -20.03 8.61 -2.21
N TRP A 101 -19.68 7.93 -1.12
CA TRP A 101 -18.31 7.54 -0.80
C TRP A 101 -18.12 6.04 -1.03
N LEU A 102 -17.09 5.68 -1.79
CA LEU A 102 -16.58 4.32 -1.92
C LEU A 102 -15.14 4.32 -1.39
N GLY A 103 -14.92 3.55 -0.33
CA GLY A 103 -13.61 3.32 0.27
C GLY A 103 -13.17 1.88 0.03
N ASP A 104 -12.82 1.22 1.12
CA ASP A 104 -12.39 -0.17 1.19
C ASP A 104 -13.40 -1.12 0.51
N PRO A 105 -12.95 -2.04 -0.36
CA PRO A 105 -13.76 -3.16 -0.78
C PRO A 105 -13.94 -4.15 0.38
N ASP A 106 -15.18 -4.51 0.65
CA ASP A 106 -15.62 -5.43 1.69
C ASP A 106 -16.29 -6.67 1.07
N GLY A 107 -16.35 -7.75 1.85
CA GLY A 107 -17.24 -8.87 1.56
C GLY A 107 -17.07 -9.53 0.20
N MET A 108 -15.85 -9.54 -0.34
CA MET A 108 -15.61 -10.00 -1.71
C MET A 108 -15.73 -11.52 -1.83
N ILE A 109 -16.83 -11.96 -2.43
CA ILE A 109 -17.12 -13.37 -2.64
C ILE A 109 -17.56 -13.65 -4.06
N ARG A 110 -17.31 -14.86 -4.54
CA ARG A 110 -17.98 -15.43 -5.70
C ARG A 110 -18.93 -16.51 -5.22
N TYR A 111 -20.21 -16.33 -5.52
CA TYR A 111 -21.27 -17.24 -5.10
C TYR A 111 -22.40 -17.22 -6.13
N LYS A 112 -22.90 -18.40 -6.51
CA LYS A 112 -23.93 -18.59 -7.54
C LYS A 112 -23.54 -17.95 -8.88
N ASP A 113 -22.28 -18.13 -9.29
CA ASP A 113 -21.67 -17.61 -10.51
C ASP A 113 -21.64 -16.08 -10.61
N ILE A 114 -21.79 -15.38 -9.50
CA ILE A 114 -21.74 -13.92 -9.41
C ILE A 114 -20.63 -13.49 -8.46
N TYR A 115 -19.84 -12.51 -8.87
CA TYR A 115 -18.92 -11.79 -8.00
C TYR A 115 -19.68 -10.70 -7.25
N HIS A 116 -19.59 -10.70 -5.94
CA HIS A 116 -20.12 -9.66 -5.07
C HIS A 116 -18.96 -8.80 -4.56
N VAL A 117 -19.14 -7.49 -4.57
CA VAL A 117 -18.29 -6.56 -3.83
C VAL A 117 -19.17 -5.66 -2.98
N PHE A 118 -18.76 -5.47 -1.73
CA PHE A 118 -19.41 -4.57 -0.81
C PHE A 118 -18.48 -3.42 -0.45
N TRP A 119 -19.05 -2.39 0.13
CA TRP A 119 -18.38 -1.32 0.89
C TRP A 119 -19.39 -0.84 1.96
N TRP A 120 -20.22 -1.79 2.40
CA TRP A 120 -21.56 -1.62 2.96
C TRP A 120 -22.60 -0.98 2.04
N GLY A 121 -22.21 -0.51 0.86
CA GLY A 121 -23.02 -0.64 -0.35
C GLY A 121 -22.77 -1.99 -1.04
N HIS A 122 -23.40 -2.25 -2.18
CA HIS A 122 -23.30 -3.55 -2.86
C HIS A 122 -23.30 -3.41 -4.38
N ALA A 123 -22.40 -4.13 -5.05
CA ALA A 123 -22.43 -4.34 -6.48
C ALA A 123 -22.12 -5.80 -6.84
N GLU A 124 -22.63 -6.20 -8.00
CA GLU A 124 -22.47 -7.54 -8.54
C GLU A 124 -21.89 -7.49 -9.94
N SER A 125 -21.10 -8.50 -10.30
CA SER A 125 -20.60 -8.67 -11.66
C SER A 125 -20.58 -10.15 -12.04
N PRO A 126 -20.95 -10.52 -13.28
CA PRO A 126 -20.75 -11.89 -13.77
C PRO A 126 -19.29 -12.15 -14.21
N ASP A 127 -18.49 -11.11 -14.41
CA ASP A 127 -17.19 -11.21 -15.09
C ASP A 127 -16.08 -10.31 -14.50
N LEU A 128 -16.32 -9.69 -13.35
CA LEU A 128 -15.48 -8.68 -12.68
C LEU A 128 -15.25 -7.39 -13.49
N VAL A 129 -15.92 -7.23 -14.64
CA VAL A 129 -15.77 -6.08 -15.54
C VAL A 129 -17.07 -5.28 -15.57
N HIS A 130 -18.21 -5.92 -15.83
CA HIS A 130 -19.50 -5.26 -15.94
C HIS A 130 -20.23 -5.31 -14.59
N TRP A 131 -20.36 -4.16 -13.93
CA TRP A 131 -20.84 -4.08 -12.55
C TRP A 131 -22.24 -3.50 -12.42
N SER A 132 -23.14 -4.21 -11.75
CA SER A 132 -24.48 -3.74 -11.40
C SER A 132 -24.54 -3.34 -9.93
N GLN A 133 -24.63 -2.03 -9.64
CA GLN A 133 -24.88 -1.58 -8.26
C GLN A 133 -26.31 -1.93 -7.82
N ARG A 134 -26.40 -2.60 -6.66
CA ARG A 134 -27.62 -3.00 -5.96
C ARG A 134 -28.05 -1.94 -4.93
N PRO A 135 -29.28 -2.02 -4.38
CA PRO A 135 -29.69 -1.21 -3.23
C PRO A 135 -28.78 -1.41 -2.02
N ASP A 136 -28.86 -0.49 -1.05
CA ASP A 136 -28.09 -0.61 0.19
C ASP A 136 -28.48 -1.91 0.94
N PRO A 137 -27.52 -2.80 1.24
CA PRO A 137 -27.79 -4.13 1.74
C PRO A 137 -28.12 -4.17 3.24
N MET A 138 -27.59 -3.23 4.05
CA MET A 138 -27.64 -3.32 5.51
C MET A 138 -28.96 -2.80 6.07
N VAL A 139 -29.63 -3.61 6.90
CA VAL A 139 -30.93 -3.26 7.48
C VAL A 139 -31.06 -3.67 8.95
N GLY A 140 -31.80 -2.88 9.72
CA GLY A 140 -32.25 -3.25 11.07
C GLY A 140 -31.36 -2.79 12.23
N ASP A 141 -30.25 -2.09 11.99
CA ASP A 141 -29.51 -1.45 13.07
C ASP A 141 -30.22 -0.22 13.65
N ASP A 142 -29.78 0.22 14.83
CA ASP A 142 -30.35 1.34 15.57
C ASP A 142 -29.70 2.70 15.23
N GLY A 143 -28.75 2.73 14.29
CA GLY A 143 -28.00 3.92 13.88
C GLY A 143 -26.96 4.40 14.88
N SER A 144 -26.66 3.67 15.96
CA SER A 144 -25.71 4.08 17.01
C SER A 144 -24.24 3.99 16.60
N PHE A 145 -23.93 3.27 15.52
CA PHE A 145 -22.57 3.03 15.03
C PHE A 145 -22.46 3.29 13.51
N VAL A 146 -21.24 3.24 13.00
CA VAL A 146 -20.93 3.22 11.56
C VAL A 146 -20.36 1.84 11.22
N TYR A 147 -20.80 1.26 10.10
CA TYR A 147 -20.22 0.04 9.55
C TYR A 147 -18.82 0.37 8.99
N TYR A 148 -17.80 -0.12 9.67
CA TYR A 148 -16.43 -0.16 9.19
C TYR A 148 -16.16 -1.49 8.49
N SER A 149 -15.02 -1.57 7.81
CA SER A 149 -14.65 -2.63 6.87
C SER A 149 -14.76 -4.03 7.48
N GLY A 150 -14.93 -5.03 6.61
CA GLY A 150 -15.16 -6.40 7.01
C GLY A 150 -15.29 -7.36 5.83
N SER A 151 -15.88 -8.52 6.10
CA SER A 151 -15.98 -9.63 5.15
C SER A 151 -17.37 -10.27 5.15
N VAL A 152 -17.62 -11.10 4.14
CA VAL A 152 -18.85 -11.87 3.96
C VAL A 152 -18.45 -13.31 3.72
N VAL A 153 -19.16 -14.24 4.34
CA VAL A 153 -18.98 -15.68 4.14
C VAL A 153 -20.29 -16.34 3.77
N VAL A 154 -20.21 -17.46 3.05
CA VAL A 154 -21.35 -18.36 2.80
C VAL A 154 -21.22 -19.56 3.74
N ASP A 155 -22.18 -19.73 4.66
CA ASP A 155 -22.16 -20.79 5.67
C ASP A 155 -22.91 -22.03 5.17
N ASP A 156 -22.30 -22.75 4.23
CA ASP A 156 -22.88 -23.92 3.54
C ASP A 156 -23.29 -25.08 4.48
N HIS A 157 -22.69 -25.13 5.67
CA HIS A 157 -22.98 -26.15 6.66
C HIS A 157 -23.94 -25.67 7.75
N ASN A 158 -24.47 -24.45 7.63
CA ASN A 158 -25.32 -23.80 8.62
C ASN A 158 -24.74 -23.90 10.04
N THR A 159 -23.42 -23.76 10.15
CA THR A 159 -22.68 -23.81 11.42
C THR A 159 -23.14 -22.72 12.38
N SER A 160 -23.55 -21.58 11.85
CA SER A 160 -24.14 -20.46 12.58
C SER A 160 -25.56 -20.74 13.08
N GLY A 161 -26.28 -21.67 12.45
CA GLY A 161 -27.70 -21.92 12.72
C GLY A 161 -28.65 -20.81 12.23
N PHE A 162 -28.18 -19.91 11.36
CA PHE A 162 -28.99 -18.84 10.79
C PHE A 162 -29.78 -19.25 9.53
N GLY A 163 -29.37 -20.32 8.86
CA GLY A 163 -30.03 -20.84 7.67
C GLY A 163 -31.41 -21.43 7.98
N ASP A 164 -32.33 -21.27 7.05
CA ASP A 164 -33.70 -21.79 7.12
C ASP A 164 -33.85 -23.22 6.57
N GLY A 165 -32.80 -23.76 5.96
CA GLY A 165 -32.76 -25.09 5.35
C GLY A 165 -33.01 -25.10 3.84
N ASP A 166 -33.41 -23.97 3.24
CA ASP A 166 -33.61 -23.84 1.80
C ASP A 166 -32.35 -23.33 1.10
N GLN A 167 -31.63 -22.39 1.72
CA GLN A 167 -30.38 -21.82 1.20
C GLN A 167 -29.38 -21.57 2.33
N PRO A 168 -28.07 -21.73 2.09
CA PRO A 168 -27.07 -21.40 3.09
C PRO A 168 -27.04 -19.88 3.31
N PRO A 169 -26.97 -19.41 4.58
CA PRO A 169 -26.96 -17.99 4.87
C PRO A 169 -25.64 -17.35 4.43
N MET A 170 -25.73 -16.15 3.87
CA MET A 170 -24.59 -15.25 3.79
C MET A 170 -24.50 -14.48 5.11
N VAL A 171 -23.31 -14.44 5.70
CA VAL A 171 -23.07 -13.74 6.96
C VAL A 171 -22.02 -12.67 6.71
N ALA A 172 -22.40 -11.41 6.92
CA ALA A 172 -21.48 -10.28 6.95
C ALA A 172 -20.89 -10.15 8.36
N ILE A 173 -19.57 -10.00 8.45
CA ILE A 173 -18.82 -9.79 9.69
C ILE A 173 -18.05 -8.49 9.55
N TYR A 174 -18.23 -7.57 10.49
CA TYR A 174 -17.73 -6.20 10.35
C TYR A 174 -17.44 -5.51 11.64
N THR A 175 -16.69 -4.42 11.53
CA THR A 175 -16.44 -3.55 12.66
C THR A 175 -17.59 -2.57 12.86
N MET A 176 -18.13 -2.55 14.07
CA MET A 176 -19.08 -1.56 14.56
C MET A 176 -18.29 -0.43 15.23
N HIS A 177 -18.12 0.69 14.53
CA HIS A 177 -17.48 1.89 15.09
C HIS A 177 -18.53 2.75 15.81
N ASN A 178 -18.54 2.72 17.14
CA ASN A 178 -19.55 3.44 17.94
C ASN A 178 -19.42 4.97 17.75
N LYS A 179 -20.51 5.65 17.35
CA LYS A 179 -20.47 7.10 17.05
C LYS A 179 -20.21 7.98 18.27
N ALA A 180 -20.55 7.50 19.47
CA ALA A 180 -20.44 8.27 20.70
C ALA A 180 -19.09 8.05 21.40
N SER A 181 -18.63 6.81 21.51
CA SER A 181 -17.39 6.48 22.21
C SER A 181 -16.17 6.35 21.29
N GLY A 182 -16.37 6.10 19.99
CA GLY A 182 -15.31 5.71 19.06
C GLY A 182 -14.80 4.29 19.27
N HIS A 183 -15.36 3.54 20.22
CA HIS A 183 -14.97 2.16 20.52
C HIS A 183 -15.42 1.23 19.39
N GLU A 184 -14.52 0.38 18.94
CA GLU A 184 -14.72 -0.57 17.84
C GLU A 184 -15.03 -1.95 18.40
N THR A 185 -16.04 -2.65 17.85
CA THR A 185 -16.41 -4.04 18.22
C THR A 185 -16.79 -4.81 16.96
N GLN A 186 -16.91 -6.15 16.99
CA GLN A 186 -17.24 -6.91 15.78
C GLN A 186 -18.68 -7.41 15.81
N GLY A 187 -19.44 -7.12 14.76
CA GLY A 187 -20.85 -7.45 14.60
C GLY A 187 -21.12 -8.34 13.39
N LEU A 188 -22.33 -8.91 13.38
CA LEU A 188 -22.87 -9.73 12.30
C LEU A 188 -24.14 -9.14 11.70
N SER A 189 -24.33 -9.37 10.40
CA SER A 189 -25.64 -9.30 9.75
C SER A 189 -25.84 -10.50 8.83
N ILE A 190 -27.08 -10.93 8.65
CA ILE A 190 -27.44 -12.19 8.00
C ILE A 190 -28.29 -11.92 6.76
N SER A 191 -27.95 -12.55 5.64
CA SER A 191 -28.76 -12.57 4.44
C SER A 191 -29.14 -14.00 4.05
N LEU A 192 -30.43 -14.22 3.78
CA LEU A 192 -30.97 -15.46 3.20
C LEU A 192 -31.33 -15.32 1.72
N ASP A 193 -31.27 -14.10 1.18
CA ASP A 193 -31.60 -13.77 -0.21
C ASP A 193 -30.41 -13.23 -1.01
N SER A 194 -29.22 -13.24 -0.42
CA SER A 194 -27.96 -12.72 -0.98
C SER A 194 -27.92 -11.21 -1.26
N THR A 195 -28.94 -10.45 -0.83
CA THR A 195 -29.08 -9.01 -1.14
C THR A 195 -29.28 -8.15 0.10
N SER A 196 -30.14 -8.57 1.03
CA SER A 196 -30.48 -7.82 2.25
C SER A 196 -29.87 -8.52 3.46
N PHE A 197 -29.08 -7.77 4.24
CA PHE A 197 -28.36 -8.24 5.43
C PHE A 197 -29.01 -7.65 6.68
N HIS A 198 -29.68 -8.51 7.43
CA HIS A 198 -30.40 -8.16 8.65
C HIS A 198 -29.48 -8.19 9.86
N PHE A 199 -29.45 -7.09 10.61
CA PHE A 199 -28.69 -6.94 11.85
C PHE A 199 -28.96 -8.07 12.84
N TYR A 200 -27.90 -8.61 13.45
CA TYR A 200 -28.02 -9.61 14.49
C TYR A 200 -28.21 -8.96 15.87
N ASP A 201 -29.41 -9.10 16.46
CA ASP A 201 -29.78 -8.44 17.72
C ASP A 201 -28.92 -8.78 18.94
N LYS A 202 -28.04 -9.80 18.86
CA LYS A 202 -27.09 -10.15 19.93
C LYS A 202 -25.66 -9.67 19.66
N ASN A 203 -25.48 -8.74 18.73
CA ASN A 203 -24.22 -8.04 18.54
C ASN A 203 -23.81 -7.21 19.78
N PRO A 204 -22.51 -6.95 19.97
CA PRO A 204 -21.39 -7.48 19.18
C PRO A 204 -21.10 -8.96 19.51
N VAL A 205 -20.50 -9.69 18.55
CA VAL A 205 -20.06 -11.09 18.72
C VAL A 205 -18.61 -11.23 19.17
N LEU A 206 -17.83 -10.14 19.07
CA LEU A 206 -16.50 -10.04 19.63
C LEU A 206 -16.28 -8.62 20.16
N GLU A 207 -16.07 -8.53 21.47
CA GLU A 207 -15.68 -7.30 22.16
C GLU A 207 -14.21 -6.97 21.84
N ALA A 208 -13.89 -5.69 21.72
CA ALA A 208 -12.50 -5.28 21.58
C ALA A 208 -11.82 -5.15 22.94
N GLU A 209 -10.57 -5.60 23.00
CA GLU A 209 -9.71 -5.39 24.17
C GLU A 209 -9.07 -3.98 24.19
N GLN A 210 -9.17 -3.25 23.06
CA GLN A 210 -8.55 -1.95 22.80
C GLN A 210 -9.55 -1.06 22.07
N ASP A 211 -9.40 0.27 22.13
CA ASP A 211 -10.35 1.19 21.47
C ASP A 211 -10.36 1.06 19.95
N ALA A 212 -9.19 0.78 19.35
CA ALA A 212 -9.04 0.49 17.92
C ALA A 212 -8.83 -1.01 17.69
N PHE A 213 -9.75 -1.65 16.98
CA PHE A 213 -9.77 -3.09 16.69
C PHE A 213 -10.75 -3.37 15.54
N ARG A 214 -10.24 -3.63 14.33
CA ARG A 214 -11.08 -3.54 13.14
C ARG A 214 -10.67 -4.39 11.94
N ASP A 215 -11.56 -4.39 10.96
CA ASP A 215 -11.42 -4.91 9.60
C ASP A 215 -11.41 -6.45 9.47
N PRO A 216 -12.32 -7.20 10.14
CA PRO A 216 -12.30 -8.65 10.19
C PRO A 216 -12.43 -9.31 8.81
N GLN A 217 -11.41 -10.06 8.41
CA GLN A 217 -11.46 -11.00 7.30
C GLN A 217 -11.73 -12.42 7.82
N VAL A 218 -12.84 -13.03 7.41
CA VAL A 218 -13.24 -14.36 7.86
C VAL A 218 -13.24 -15.36 6.70
N PHE A 219 -12.72 -16.56 6.94
CA PHE A 219 -12.78 -17.67 5.98
C PHE A 219 -12.87 -19.03 6.68
N TRP A 220 -13.39 -20.03 5.97
CA TRP A 220 -13.43 -21.41 6.47
C TRP A 220 -12.08 -22.10 6.29
N TYR A 221 -11.47 -22.55 7.38
CA TYR A 221 -10.23 -23.33 7.35
C TYR A 221 -10.53 -24.83 7.42
N LYS A 222 -10.64 -25.43 6.24
CA LYS A 222 -10.98 -26.85 6.05
C LYS A 222 -10.14 -27.84 6.88
N PRO A 223 -8.81 -27.67 7.07
CA PRO A 223 -8.02 -28.63 7.83
C PRO A 223 -8.44 -28.79 9.30
N THR A 224 -8.93 -27.75 9.96
CA THR A 224 -9.44 -27.83 11.35
C THR A 224 -10.96 -27.82 11.45
N GLY A 225 -11.67 -27.51 10.35
CA GLY A 225 -13.13 -27.45 10.33
C GLY A 225 -13.67 -26.29 11.17
N GLN A 226 -13.06 -25.12 11.04
CA GLN A 226 -13.38 -23.92 11.80
C GLN A 226 -13.34 -22.68 10.90
N TRP A 227 -14.11 -21.66 11.28
CA TRP A 227 -13.95 -20.30 10.75
C TRP A 227 -12.73 -19.66 11.40
N ILE A 228 -11.91 -18.98 10.60
CA ILE A 228 -10.78 -18.19 11.04
C ILE A 228 -11.08 -16.73 10.76
N MET A 229 -10.94 -15.88 11.76
CA MET A 229 -10.93 -14.43 11.64
C MET A 229 -9.50 -13.93 11.70
N VAL A 230 -9.16 -13.05 10.77
CA VAL A 230 -7.93 -12.27 10.72
C VAL A 230 -8.32 -10.80 10.88
N ILE A 231 -7.80 -10.13 11.91
CA ILE A 231 -8.26 -8.80 12.31
C ILE A 231 -7.09 -7.94 12.80
N THR A 232 -7.10 -6.63 12.55
CA THR A 232 -6.00 -5.75 12.98
C THR A 232 -6.24 -5.20 14.38
N VAL A 233 -5.13 -5.00 15.08
CA VAL A 233 -4.99 -4.08 16.19
C VAL A 233 -4.19 -2.89 15.66
N PRO A 234 -4.85 -1.85 15.13
CA PRO A 234 -4.22 -0.87 14.24
C PRO A 234 -3.13 -0.06 14.94
N GLU A 235 -3.36 0.30 16.20
CA GLU A 235 -2.40 1.06 17.00
C GLU A 235 -1.21 0.25 17.50
N ALA A 236 -1.34 -1.08 17.55
CA ALA A 236 -0.23 -1.96 17.90
C ALA A 236 0.58 -2.41 16.67
N ARG A 237 0.08 -2.16 15.44
CA ARG A 237 0.61 -2.73 14.19
C ARG A 237 0.70 -4.25 14.28
N GLN A 238 -0.40 -4.86 14.70
CA GLN A 238 -0.52 -6.31 14.86
C GLN A 238 -1.74 -6.83 14.12
N VAL A 239 -1.64 -8.09 13.69
CA VAL A 239 -2.76 -8.88 13.19
C VAL A 239 -3.03 -9.99 14.21
N ARG A 240 -4.30 -10.18 14.59
CA ARG A 240 -4.76 -11.24 15.49
C ARG A 240 -5.58 -12.28 14.75
N PHE A 241 -5.51 -13.50 15.25
CA PHE A 241 -6.22 -14.66 14.73
C PHE A 241 -7.20 -15.18 15.76
N TYR A 242 -8.44 -15.42 15.35
CA TYR A 242 -9.48 -16.04 16.17
C TYR A 242 -10.12 -17.22 15.43
N ALA A 243 -10.58 -18.24 16.16
CA ALA A 243 -11.35 -19.35 15.61
C ALA A 243 -12.80 -19.31 16.07
N SER A 244 -13.72 -19.76 15.23
CA SER A 244 -15.10 -20.00 15.61
C SER A 244 -15.64 -21.27 14.96
N HIS A 245 -16.50 -21.98 15.70
CA HIS A 245 -17.30 -23.07 15.14
C HIS A 245 -18.67 -22.62 14.64
N ASP A 246 -19.11 -21.40 14.94
CA ASP A 246 -20.50 -20.96 14.71
C ASP A 246 -20.64 -19.48 14.31
N LEU A 247 -19.53 -18.80 13.98
CA LEU A 247 -19.42 -17.36 13.66
C LEU A 247 -19.81 -16.40 14.79
N LYS A 248 -20.33 -16.89 15.92
CA LYS A 248 -20.85 -16.08 17.02
C LYS A 248 -19.92 -16.07 18.22
N HIS A 249 -19.22 -17.17 18.47
CA HIS A 249 -18.28 -17.31 19.58
C HIS A 249 -16.87 -17.45 19.04
N TRP A 250 -15.97 -16.55 19.45
CA TRP A 250 -14.62 -16.44 18.91
C TRP A 250 -13.57 -16.70 19.99
N ASP A 251 -12.72 -17.70 19.77
CA ASP A 251 -11.59 -18.03 20.64
C ASP A 251 -10.30 -17.42 20.08
N TYR A 252 -9.57 -16.66 20.90
CA TYR A 252 -8.26 -16.14 20.52
C TYR A 252 -7.25 -17.26 20.24
N LEU A 253 -6.52 -17.14 19.13
CA LEU A 253 -5.53 -18.12 18.70
C LEU A 253 -4.11 -17.58 18.89
N SER A 254 -3.77 -16.52 18.18
CA SER A 254 -2.40 -15.98 18.12
C SER A 254 -2.40 -14.56 17.56
N GLU A 255 -1.21 -13.98 17.47
CA GLU A 255 -0.96 -12.70 16.84
C GLU A 255 0.32 -12.74 16.00
N PHE A 256 0.40 -11.86 15.01
CA PHE A 256 1.56 -11.60 14.18
C PHE A 256 1.90 -10.10 14.20
N GLY A 257 3.20 -9.81 14.14
CA GLY A 257 3.72 -8.45 14.09
C GLY A 257 4.08 -7.86 15.47
N PRO A 258 4.66 -6.65 15.47
CA PRO A 258 4.90 -5.81 14.29
C PRO A 258 6.14 -6.23 13.48
N LEU A 259 6.11 -6.06 12.16
CA LEU A 259 7.23 -6.30 11.23
C LEU A 259 7.03 -5.50 9.94
N GLY A 260 8.10 -5.07 9.27
CA GLY A 260 7.99 -4.26 8.04
C GLY A 260 7.66 -2.81 8.36
N ALA A 261 6.81 -2.19 7.54
CA ALA A 261 6.48 -0.77 7.67
C ALA A 261 5.48 -0.54 8.81
N GLN A 262 5.78 0.47 9.65
CA GLN A 262 5.17 0.62 10.97
C GLN A 262 4.90 2.08 11.35
N SER A 263 5.24 3.05 10.49
CA SER A 263 5.08 4.47 10.82
C SER A 263 3.62 4.92 11.00
N GLN A 264 2.67 4.08 10.59
CA GLN A 264 1.24 4.33 10.62
C GLN A 264 0.47 3.09 11.10
N VAL A 265 -0.84 3.25 11.27
CA VAL A 265 -1.74 2.17 11.70
C VAL A 265 -1.81 1.05 10.66
N TRP A 266 -2.05 -0.18 11.14
CA TRP A 266 -2.31 -1.35 10.29
C TRP A 266 -3.81 -1.60 10.15
N GLU A 267 -4.28 -1.80 8.93
CA GLU A 267 -5.69 -1.93 8.59
C GLU A 267 -5.90 -3.01 7.54
N VAL A 268 -7.14 -3.45 7.37
CA VAL A 268 -7.60 -4.31 6.27
C VAL A 268 -6.71 -5.54 6.02
N PRO A 269 -6.56 -6.44 7.01
CA PRO A 269 -5.76 -7.64 6.82
C PRO A 269 -6.49 -8.65 5.92
N ASP A 270 -5.73 -9.47 5.20
CA ASP A 270 -6.24 -10.64 4.48
C ASP A 270 -5.22 -11.78 4.53
N LEU A 271 -5.69 -13.03 4.60
CA LEU A 271 -4.86 -14.23 4.65
C LEU A 271 -5.37 -15.28 3.67
N PHE A 272 -4.52 -15.71 2.74
CA PHE A 272 -4.85 -16.69 1.71
C PHE A 272 -3.63 -17.51 1.27
N PRO A 273 -3.83 -18.74 0.77
CA PRO A 273 -2.77 -19.56 0.21
C PRO A 273 -2.49 -19.20 -1.26
N LEU A 274 -1.24 -19.35 -1.69
CA LEU A 274 -0.81 -19.31 -3.09
C LEU A 274 0.21 -20.42 -3.40
N PRO A 275 0.12 -21.04 -4.59
CA PRO A 275 1.15 -21.94 -5.06
C PRO A 275 2.40 -21.18 -5.49
N VAL A 276 3.56 -21.61 -4.99
CA VAL A 276 4.86 -21.07 -5.40
C VAL A 276 5.17 -21.53 -6.81
N ASP A 277 5.43 -20.59 -7.71
CA ASP A 277 5.69 -20.82 -9.13
C ASP A 277 4.60 -21.62 -9.87
N GLY A 278 3.38 -21.64 -9.32
CA GLY A 278 2.26 -22.41 -9.84
C GLY A 278 2.30 -23.91 -9.49
N ASP A 279 3.22 -24.35 -8.60
CA ASP A 279 3.24 -25.72 -8.09
C ASP A 279 2.21 -25.89 -6.96
N PRO A 280 1.10 -26.63 -7.17
CA PRO A 280 0.06 -26.82 -6.17
C PRO A 280 0.50 -27.66 -4.96
N THR A 281 1.67 -28.31 -5.03
CA THR A 281 2.25 -29.07 -3.92
C THR A 281 3.15 -28.22 -3.02
N ASN A 282 3.51 -27.03 -3.49
CA ASN A 282 4.32 -26.07 -2.76
C ASN A 282 3.50 -24.80 -2.49
N ILE A 283 2.70 -24.84 -1.43
CA ILE A 283 1.84 -23.72 -1.04
C ILE A 283 2.53 -22.89 0.03
N LYS A 284 2.44 -21.57 -0.10
CA LYS A 284 2.70 -20.62 0.98
C LYS A 284 1.46 -19.79 1.27
N TRP A 285 1.33 -19.35 2.50
CA TRP A 285 0.31 -18.41 2.94
C TRP A 285 0.84 -16.99 2.82
N VAL A 286 -0.03 -16.08 2.39
CA VAL A 286 0.25 -14.67 2.23
C VAL A 286 -0.66 -13.89 3.16
N LEU A 287 -0.06 -13.12 4.06
CA LEU A 287 -0.75 -12.14 4.90
C LEU A 287 -0.59 -10.75 4.25
N LEU A 288 -1.68 -10.20 3.72
CA LEU A 288 -1.77 -8.80 3.32
C LEU A 288 -2.11 -7.94 4.55
N CYS A 289 -1.60 -6.72 4.55
CA CYS A 289 -1.95 -5.73 5.55
C CYS A 289 -1.77 -4.33 4.98
N GLY A 290 -2.83 -3.53 5.04
CA GLY A 290 -2.77 -2.11 4.78
C GLY A 290 -1.95 -1.43 5.86
N MET A 291 -1.08 -0.52 5.44
CA MET A 291 -0.51 0.51 6.28
C MET A 291 -1.15 1.83 5.90
N GLY A 292 -1.99 2.33 6.80
CA GLY A 292 -2.67 3.60 6.62
C GLY A 292 -1.66 4.73 6.38
N PRO A 293 -2.04 5.82 5.72
CA PRO A 293 -3.28 5.93 4.99
C PRO A 293 -3.32 5.08 3.70
N ASN A 294 -2.24 4.81 2.96
CA ASN A 294 -2.39 4.38 1.55
C ASN A 294 -1.30 3.48 0.98
N ARG A 295 -0.78 2.55 1.77
CA ARG A 295 0.16 1.57 1.22
C ARG A 295 -0.24 0.18 1.66
N GLU A 296 0.02 -0.79 0.81
CA GLU A 296 -0.28 -2.19 1.08
C GLU A 296 1.04 -2.96 1.17
N GLN A 297 1.25 -3.67 2.28
CA GLN A 297 2.41 -4.54 2.47
C GLN A 297 1.97 -5.99 2.62
N TYR A 298 2.92 -6.92 2.44
CA TYR A 298 2.63 -8.35 2.54
C TYR A 298 3.73 -9.16 3.22
N PHE A 299 3.34 -10.29 3.80
CA PHE A 299 4.23 -11.25 4.45
C PHE A 299 3.95 -12.65 3.92
N ILE A 300 4.99 -13.42 3.64
CA ILE A 300 4.86 -14.79 3.14
C ILE A 300 5.23 -15.79 4.24
N GLY A 301 4.50 -16.87 4.38
CA GLY A 301 4.69 -17.79 5.50
C GLY A 301 3.86 -19.04 5.39
N ASP A 302 3.64 -19.65 6.55
CA ASP A 302 2.81 -20.83 6.72
C ASP A 302 1.73 -20.54 7.76
N PHE A 303 0.53 -21.06 7.55
CA PHE A 303 -0.58 -20.97 8.50
C PHE A 303 -1.05 -22.38 8.85
N ASP A 304 -1.06 -22.71 10.13
CA ASP A 304 -1.40 -24.05 10.64
C ASP A 304 -2.86 -24.17 11.12
N GLY A 305 -3.67 -23.10 10.97
CA GLY A 305 -5.01 -22.99 11.53
C GLY A 305 -5.06 -22.29 12.89
N ARG A 306 -3.91 -21.93 13.46
CA ARG A 306 -3.78 -21.19 14.72
C ARG A 306 -2.88 -19.97 14.58
N SER A 307 -1.72 -20.13 13.95
CA SER A 307 -0.67 -19.12 13.88
C SER A 307 -0.13 -18.95 12.47
N PHE A 308 0.08 -17.71 12.05
CA PHE A 308 0.86 -17.39 10.87
C PHE A 308 2.34 -17.29 11.26
N THR A 309 3.18 -18.11 10.62
CA THR A 309 4.63 -18.12 10.85
C THR A 309 5.33 -17.62 9.60
N LEU A 310 6.13 -16.56 9.73
CA LEU A 310 6.91 -15.99 8.63
C LEU A 310 7.91 -17.02 8.09
N ASP A 311 7.96 -17.20 6.77
CA ASP A 311 9.02 -17.97 6.12
C ASP A 311 10.22 -17.05 5.83
N ALA A 312 11.35 -17.30 6.50
CA ALA A 312 12.52 -16.44 6.38
C ALA A 312 13.16 -16.44 4.97
N ALA A 313 13.10 -17.56 4.25
CA ALA A 313 13.66 -17.64 2.90
C ALA A 313 12.75 -16.90 1.90
N ALA A 314 11.43 -17.04 2.04
CA ALA A 314 10.47 -16.32 1.23
C ALA A 314 10.55 -14.81 1.45
N ASN A 315 10.90 -14.36 2.66
CA ASN A 315 11.02 -12.95 3.04
C ASN A 315 12.48 -12.51 3.21
N SER A 316 13.40 -13.09 2.45
CA SER A 316 14.83 -12.76 2.58
C SER A 316 15.10 -11.26 2.41
N TYR A 317 14.45 -10.59 1.45
CA TYR A 317 14.53 -9.13 1.33
C TYR A 317 14.11 -8.40 2.61
N LEU A 318 12.95 -8.74 3.19
CA LEU A 318 12.42 -8.09 4.39
C LEU A 318 13.32 -8.27 5.63
N LEU A 319 14.04 -9.39 5.69
CA LEU A 319 14.88 -9.74 6.85
C LEU A 319 16.35 -9.35 6.69
N THR A 320 16.79 -9.02 5.47
CA THR A 320 18.21 -8.75 5.18
C THR A 320 18.45 -7.43 4.43
N GLY A 321 17.40 -6.81 3.90
CA GLY A 321 17.47 -5.62 3.04
C GLY A 321 17.97 -5.89 1.62
N ILE A 322 18.37 -7.12 1.29
CA ILE A 322 18.99 -7.48 0.01
C ILE A 322 17.93 -8.09 -0.92
N SER A 323 17.44 -7.31 -1.89
CA SER A 323 16.50 -7.79 -2.93
C SER A 323 17.16 -8.11 -4.27
N GLN A 324 18.41 -7.68 -4.46
CA GLN A 324 19.14 -7.65 -5.74
C GLN A 324 20.63 -7.93 -5.52
N PRO A 325 21.44 -8.16 -6.57
CA PRO A 325 22.90 -8.13 -6.43
C PRO A 325 23.34 -6.76 -5.89
N GLY A 326 23.61 -6.75 -4.59
CA GLY A 326 24.12 -5.61 -3.85
C GLY A 326 25.03 -6.11 -2.75
N MET A 327 25.93 -5.24 -2.30
CA MET A 327 26.86 -5.53 -1.23
C MET A 327 26.44 -4.76 0.02
N VAL A 328 26.18 -5.47 1.11
CA VAL A 328 26.07 -4.86 2.43
C VAL A 328 27.46 -4.35 2.82
N PHE A 329 27.61 -3.02 2.84
CA PHE A 329 28.83 -2.36 3.28
C PHE A 329 28.91 -2.30 4.81
N ALA A 330 27.77 -2.07 5.48
CA ALA A 330 27.64 -2.13 6.92
C ALA A 330 26.16 -2.34 7.32
N ASP A 331 25.88 -3.40 8.08
CA ASP A 331 24.61 -3.66 8.76
C ASP A 331 24.69 -3.42 10.27
N PHE A 332 25.92 -3.31 10.81
CA PHE A 332 26.19 -3.13 12.23
C PHE A 332 25.73 -4.29 13.11
N GLU A 333 25.46 -5.48 12.58
CA GLU A 333 24.97 -6.65 13.36
C GLU A 333 26.02 -7.29 14.29
N GLN A 334 27.26 -6.81 14.23
CA GLN A 334 28.39 -7.25 15.06
C GLN A 334 29.19 -6.06 15.62
N GLY A 335 28.55 -4.89 15.76
CA GLY A 335 29.24 -3.66 16.12
C GLY A 335 29.73 -2.84 14.93
N LEU A 336 30.52 -1.82 15.27
CA LEU A 336 31.22 -1.04 14.26
C LEU A 336 32.14 -1.97 13.44
N PRO A 337 31.97 -2.05 12.11
CA PRO A 337 32.79 -2.93 11.29
C PRO A 337 34.28 -2.58 11.39
N THR A 338 35.13 -3.56 11.11
CA THR A 338 36.59 -3.40 11.20
C THR A 338 37.07 -2.22 10.35
N GLY A 339 37.88 -1.33 10.95
CA GLY A 339 38.48 -0.18 10.28
C GLY A 339 37.65 1.11 10.32
N TRP A 340 36.39 1.06 10.78
CA TRP A 340 35.64 2.26 11.09
C TRP A 340 36.29 3.00 12.27
N GLN A 341 36.34 4.33 12.18
CA GLN A 341 36.98 5.20 13.17
C GLN A 341 35.95 6.09 13.85
N VAL A 342 36.11 6.28 15.14
CA VAL A 342 35.26 7.18 15.93
C VAL A 342 36.13 8.31 16.46
N ALA A 343 35.65 9.54 16.30
CA ALA A 343 36.23 10.74 16.90
C ALA A 343 35.17 11.47 17.76
N GLY A 344 35.59 11.98 18.93
CA GLY A 344 34.73 12.61 19.94
C GLY A 344 34.71 11.85 21.27
N THR A 345 33.86 12.28 22.22
CA THR A 345 33.69 11.60 23.52
C THR A 345 32.83 10.35 23.34
N ILE A 346 33.48 9.19 23.37
CA ILE A 346 32.86 7.88 23.21
C ILE A 346 32.35 7.42 24.57
N SER A 347 31.03 7.35 24.73
CA SER A 347 30.45 6.49 25.76
C SER A 347 29.25 5.67 25.28
N ALA A 348 28.80 5.81 24.02
CA ALA A 348 27.65 5.05 23.55
C ALA A 348 27.41 4.97 22.03
N ILE A 349 28.47 4.73 21.26
CA ILE A 349 28.27 3.96 20.03
C ILE A 349 28.24 2.51 20.48
N GLY A 350 27.06 2.09 20.90
CA GLY A 350 26.74 0.69 21.10
C GLY A 350 26.01 0.19 19.88
N VAL A 351 26.36 -1.01 19.47
CA VAL A 351 25.33 -1.94 19.05
C VAL A 351 24.78 -2.53 20.33
N ASP A 352 23.57 -2.14 20.74
CA ASP A 352 23.06 -2.63 22.02
C ASP A 352 21.55 -2.81 22.04
N ARG A 353 21.16 -3.87 22.75
CA ARG A 353 19.81 -4.33 23.03
C ARG A 353 19.04 -3.38 23.98
N ASP A 354 19.74 -2.51 24.71
CA ASP A 354 19.21 -1.69 25.80
C ASP A 354 19.26 -0.16 25.54
N LEU A 355 18.70 0.31 24.41
CA LEU A 355 18.36 1.73 24.29
C LEU A 355 17.22 2.08 25.26
N ALA A 356 17.57 2.57 26.45
CA ALA A 356 16.64 3.08 27.46
C ALA A 356 15.77 4.28 26.98
N ARG A 357 16.00 4.78 25.76
CA ARG A 357 15.12 5.70 25.03
C ARG A 357 14.91 5.20 23.59
N ALA A 358 13.66 4.85 23.27
CA ALA A 358 13.08 4.64 21.94
C ALA A 358 14.06 4.16 20.85
N ARG A 359 14.34 2.84 20.84
CA ARG A 359 14.97 2.16 19.71
C ARG A 359 14.24 2.56 18.40
N PRO A 360 14.96 2.94 17.33
CA PRO A 360 14.34 3.15 16.03
C PRO A 360 13.54 1.91 15.62
N THR A 361 12.41 2.13 14.95
CA THR A 361 11.56 1.07 14.40
C THR A 361 11.88 0.90 12.91
N GLY A 362 11.83 -0.34 12.41
CA GLY A 362 12.08 -0.63 11.00
C GLY A 362 13.55 -0.84 10.62
N HIS A 363 14.42 -1.02 11.62
CA HIS A 363 15.78 -1.54 11.39
C HIS A 363 15.71 -3.00 10.95
N ILE A 364 16.72 -3.43 10.22
CA ILE A 364 16.92 -4.82 9.79
C ILE A 364 17.88 -5.47 10.80
N GLY A 365 17.68 -6.75 11.08
CA GLY A 365 18.51 -7.43 12.08
C GLY A 365 18.27 -6.98 13.53
N ALA A 366 19.27 -7.13 14.38
CA ALA A 366 19.20 -6.91 15.82
C ALA A 366 19.86 -5.61 16.26
N GLU A 367 20.76 -5.03 15.47
CA GLU A 367 21.61 -3.92 15.88
C GLU A 367 21.43 -2.72 14.95
N VAL A 368 21.80 -1.53 15.42
CA VAL A 368 21.68 -0.28 14.64
C VAL A 368 22.76 0.67 15.12
N LEU A 369 23.40 1.38 14.20
CA LEU A 369 24.31 2.46 14.58
C LEU A 369 23.50 3.68 14.99
N SER A 370 23.54 4.05 16.28
CA SER A 370 22.83 5.21 16.81
C SER A 370 23.73 6.16 17.60
N THR A 371 23.42 7.45 17.54
CA THR A 371 24.02 8.50 18.37
C THR A 371 23.27 8.72 19.70
N ALA A 372 22.33 7.85 20.04
CA ALA A 372 21.39 8.02 21.17
C ALA A 372 21.98 7.79 22.56
N GLY A 373 22.97 6.90 22.72
CA GLY A 373 23.31 6.41 24.06
C GLY A 373 24.17 7.36 24.91
N ILE A 374 24.53 8.55 24.41
CA ILE A 374 25.43 9.44 25.14
C ILE A 374 24.60 10.26 26.13
N ASN A 375 24.74 9.95 27.42
CA ASN A 375 24.26 10.83 28.47
C ASN A 375 25.36 11.02 29.54
N PRO A 376 25.76 12.27 29.84
CA PRO A 376 25.37 13.52 29.17
C PRO A 376 26.00 13.64 27.78
N ARG A 377 25.23 14.04 26.75
CA ARG A 377 25.84 14.51 25.49
C ARG A 377 26.70 15.74 25.82
N PRO A 378 27.92 15.86 25.28
CA PRO A 378 28.86 16.89 25.70
C PRO A 378 28.23 18.27 25.62
N ASP A 379 28.12 18.89 26.78
CA ASP A 379 27.85 20.30 27.00
C ASP A 379 28.94 21.11 26.28
N ALA A 380 28.51 21.82 25.23
CA ALA A 380 29.31 22.71 24.38
C ALA A 380 30.33 22.06 23.42
N GLY A 381 29.92 21.85 22.16
CA GLY A 381 30.79 21.99 20.99
C GLY A 381 31.54 20.75 20.46
N GLY A 382 31.39 19.58 21.07
CA GLY A 382 32.01 18.34 20.56
C GLY A 382 31.14 17.65 19.52
N ALA A 383 31.50 17.71 18.23
CA ALA A 383 30.87 16.91 17.19
C ALA A 383 31.26 15.43 17.35
N MET A 384 30.27 14.53 17.32
CA MET A 384 30.52 13.10 17.15
C MET A 384 30.75 12.81 15.67
N LYS A 385 31.78 12.03 15.36
CA LYS A 385 32.04 11.57 14.00
C LYS A 385 32.38 10.09 13.96
N VAL A 386 31.66 9.35 13.12
CA VAL A 386 31.99 7.97 12.75
C VAL A 386 32.36 7.95 11.27
N SER A 387 33.56 7.48 10.95
CA SER A 387 34.09 7.44 9.59
C SER A 387 34.32 5.99 9.15
N SER A 388 33.87 5.64 7.95
CA SER A 388 34.18 4.35 7.35
C SER A 388 35.63 4.29 6.88
N PRO A 389 36.19 3.09 6.64
CA PRO A 389 37.35 2.93 5.77
C PRO A 389 37.08 3.54 4.39
N PRO A 390 38.12 4.01 3.68
CA PRO A 390 37.97 4.39 2.29
C PRO A 390 37.59 3.19 1.41
N PHE A 391 36.72 3.41 0.44
CA PHE A 391 36.30 2.46 -0.59
C PHE A 391 36.35 3.10 -1.98
N VAL A 392 36.23 2.27 -3.01
CA VAL A 392 36.05 2.74 -4.41
C VAL A 392 34.57 2.63 -4.75
N ILE A 393 34.01 3.66 -5.38
CA ILE A 393 32.63 3.65 -5.85
C ILE A 393 32.55 2.76 -7.10
N GLU A 394 32.01 1.55 -6.95
CA GLU A 394 31.85 0.59 -8.06
C GLU A 394 30.41 0.49 -8.56
N HIS A 395 29.46 0.84 -7.70
CA HIS A 395 28.03 0.74 -7.93
C HIS A 395 27.43 2.13 -8.23
N THR A 396 26.25 2.17 -8.88
CA THR A 396 25.58 3.44 -9.21
C THR A 396 24.74 4.01 -8.06
N ALA A 397 24.42 3.22 -7.03
CA ALA A 397 23.66 3.66 -5.88
C ALA A 397 24.30 3.28 -4.54
N ILE A 398 24.16 4.18 -3.56
CA ILE A 398 24.37 3.91 -2.14
C ILE A 398 23.02 4.07 -1.44
N ASN A 399 22.55 3.00 -0.82
CA ASN A 399 21.29 2.94 -0.09
C ASN A 399 21.56 2.73 1.40
N PHE A 400 20.75 3.34 2.26
CA PHE A 400 20.83 3.10 3.70
C PHE A 400 19.50 3.42 4.37
N LEU A 401 19.23 2.74 5.48
CA LEU A 401 18.14 3.08 6.37
C LEU A 401 18.59 4.19 7.32
N ILE A 402 17.74 5.19 7.51
CA ILE A 402 18.01 6.31 8.40
C ILE A 402 16.76 6.66 9.23
N ALA A 403 16.96 7.00 10.49
CA ALA A 403 15.95 7.55 11.38
C ALA A 403 16.55 8.67 12.25
N GLY A 404 15.69 9.38 12.98
CA GLY A 404 16.06 10.52 13.79
C GLY A 404 16.63 11.67 12.96
N GLY A 405 17.47 12.52 13.56
CA GLY A 405 17.97 13.71 12.88
C GLY A 405 16.84 14.64 12.43
N GLY A 406 16.93 15.18 11.21
CA GLY A 406 15.95 16.13 10.65
C GLY A 406 16.49 17.54 10.49
N ASP A 407 17.75 17.76 10.83
CA ASP A 407 18.47 18.99 10.62
C ASP A 407 19.91 18.71 10.13
N PRO A 408 20.60 19.71 9.55
CA PRO A 408 21.99 19.56 9.09
C PRO A 408 23.02 19.32 10.21
N ALA A 409 22.62 19.35 11.49
CA ALA A 409 23.51 19.04 12.59
C ALA A 409 23.69 17.52 12.76
N ALA A 410 22.76 16.70 12.26
CA ALA A 410 22.79 15.24 12.30
C ALA A 410 22.67 14.61 10.89
N GLN A 411 23.80 14.19 10.33
CA GLN A 411 23.90 13.85 8.91
C GLN A 411 24.86 12.70 8.59
N VAL A 412 24.60 12.02 7.47
CA VAL A 412 25.50 11.08 6.79
C VAL A 412 26.07 11.79 5.57
N ASN A 413 27.38 11.75 5.39
CA ASN A 413 28.08 12.38 4.27
C ASN A 413 28.86 11.36 3.46
N LEU A 414 28.86 11.53 2.14
CA LEU A 414 29.83 10.91 1.24
C LEU A 414 30.96 11.91 0.97
N ILE A 415 32.19 11.50 1.24
CA ILE A 415 33.38 12.34 1.09
C ILE A 415 34.23 11.81 -0.06
N ILE A 416 34.67 12.68 -0.96
CA ILE A 416 35.66 12.38 -2.01
C ILE A 416 36.79 13.42 -1.89
N GLY A 417 38.02 12.97 -1.62
CA GLY A 417 39.09 13.88 -1.25
C GLY A 417 38.78 14.58 0.08
N ASP A 418 38.64 15.90 0.05
CA ASP A 418 38.22 16.72 1.20
C ASP A 418 36.80 17.27 1.05
N ASP A 419 36.11 16.94 -0.05
CA ASP A 419 34.81 17.51 -0.41
C ASP A 419 33.65 16.60 0.02
N VAL A 420 32.63 17.19 0.63
CA VAL A 420 31.33 16.54 0.84
C VAL A 420 30.55 16.58 -0.46
N VAL A 421 30.38 15.42 -1.11
CA VAL A 421 29.72 15.32 -2.43
C VAL A 421 28.25 14.88 -2.34
N ARG A 422 27.85 14.28 -1.22
CA ARG A 422 26.46 13.97 -0.86
C ARG A 422 26.26 14.12 0.64
N THR A 423 25.05 14.51 1.03
CA THR A 423 24.60 14.59 2.42
C THR A 423 23.18 14.06 2.52
N ALA A 424 22.88 13.36 3.60
CA ALA A 424 21.56 12.91 3.98
C ALA A 424 21.34 13.11 5.47
N TYR A 425 20.10 13.31 5.86
CA TYR A 425 19.65 13.41 7.23
C TYR A 425 18.32 12.66 7.34
N GLY A 426 17.97 12.18 8.53
CA GLY A 426 16.68 11.54 8.74
C GLY A 426 15.54 12.57 8.78
N ASN A 427 14.35 12.12 9.15
CA ASN A 427 13.12 12.92 9.11
C ASN A 427 12.59 13.30 10.51
N ASN A 428 13.45 13.26 11.53
CA ASN A 428 13.09 13.50 12.94
C ASN A 428 12.01 12.54 13.49
N THR A 429 11.90 11.34 12.93
CA THR A 429 11.03 10.26 13.44
C THR A 429 11.86 9.12 14.02
N THR A 430 11.22 8.18 14.72
CA THR A 430 11.84 6.90 15.10
C THR A 430 11.73 5.84 14.02
N TYR A 431 11.00 6.07 12.92
CA TYR A 431 10.79 5.08 11.87
C TYR A 431 11.87 5.23 10.79
N MET A 432 12.58 4.13 10.55
CA MET A 432 13.60 4.07 9.52
C MET A 432 12.98 4.05 8.14
N HIS A 433 13.58 4.83 7.25
CA HIS A 433 13.23 4.85 5.85
C HIS A 433 14.49 4.80 5.02
N TRP A 434 14.38 4.29 3.80
CA TRP A 434 15.45 4.30 2.83
C TRP A 434 15.79 5.74 2.46
N ILE A 435 17.07 6.00 2.35
CA ILE A 435 17.63 7.07 1.54
C ILE A 435 18.53 6.43 0.51
N ASN A 436 18.49 6.97 -0.71
CA ASN A 436 19.41 6.60 -1.77
C ASN A 436 20.21 7.82 -2.22
N TRP A 437 21.45 7.57 -2.62
CA TRP A 437 22.24 8.48 -3.45
C TRP A 437 22.55 7.78 -4.77
N ASP A 438 22.15 8.40 -5.87
CA ASP A 438 22.80 8.16 -7.15
C ASP A 438 24.24 8.71 -7.06
N VAL A 439 25.19 7.85 -7.32
CA VAL A 439 26.64 8.11 -7.31
C VAL A 439 27.30 7.65 -8.62
N SER A 440 26.50 7.47 -9.67
CA SER A 440 26.96 7.02 -10.98
C SER A 440 28.05 7.91 -11.56
N GLU A 441 28.00 9.23 -11.32
CA GLU A 441 29.02 10.16 -11.80
C GLU A 441 30.36 10.04 -11.06
N PHE A 442 30.38 9.37 -9.91
CA PHE A 442 31.57 9.19 -9.07
C PHE A 442 32.19 7.79 -9.21
N LYS A 443 31.75 6.96 -10.16
CA LYS A 443 32.32 5.62 -10.35
C LYS A 443 33.83 5.67 -10.55
N GLY A 444 34.53 4.81 -9.81
CA GLY A 444 35.99 4.72 -9.77
C GLY A 444 36.66 5.72 -8.80
N ALA A 445 35.92 6.68 -8.25
CA ALA A 445 36.46 7.59 -7.24
C ALA A 445 36.68 6.85 -5.90
N LYS A 446 37.72 7.27 -5.17
CA LYS A 446 37.95 6.83 -3.79
C LYS A 446 37.16 7.73 -2.85
N ALA A 447 36.32 7.14 -2.02
CA ALA A 447 35.42 7.84 -1.11
C ALA A 447 35.44 7.22 0.30
N HIS A 448 34.86 7.91 1.27
CA HIS A 448 34.48 7.33 2.57
C HIS A 448 33.19 7.96 3.08
N LEU A 449 32.51 7.27 3.99
CA LEU A 449 31.32 7.78 4.66
C LEU A 449 31.69 8.46 5.98
N GLU A 450 31.02 9.56 6.30
CA GLU A 450 31.09 10.21 7.60
C GLU A 450 29.69 10.45 8.18
N LEU A 451 29.41 9.82 9.31
CA LEU A 451 28.23 10.11 10.12
C LEU A 451 28.62 11.15 11.16
N VAL A 452 27.94 12.28 11.15
CA VAL A 452 28.24 13.43 11.99
C VAL A 452 26.98 13.83 12.75
N ASP A 453 27.08 13.92 14.07
CA ASP A 453 26.00 14.43 14.92
C ASP A 453 26.53 15.52 15.87
N LYS A 454 25.96 16.71 15.71
CA LYS A 454 26.25 17.94 16.45
C LYS A 454 25.04 18.40 17.28
N THR A 455 23.95 17.62 17.34
CA THR A 455 22.72 18.01 18.02
C THR A 455 22.91 18.08 19.54
N ALA A 456 22.54 19.21 20.14
CA ALA A 456 22.55 19.39 21.60
C ALA A 456 21.44 18.55 22.27
N VAL A 457 21.56 18.30 23.58
CA VAL A 457 20.71 17.42 24.41
C VAL A 457 19.20 17.68 24.30
N ALA A 458 18.77 18.89 23.94
CA ALA A 458 17.39 19.34 24.13
C ALA A 458 16.45 19.24 22.91
N ASP A 459 16.97 19.33 21.67
CA ASP A 459 16.12 19.79 20.55
C ASP A 459 15.97 18.82 19.36
N GLY A 460 16.54 17.59 19.40
CA GLY A 460 16.47 16.66 18.26
C GLY A 460 16.51 15.17 18.61
N ARG A 461 15.94 14.31 17.74
CA ARG A 461 16.08 12.86 17.86
C ARG A 461 17.48 12.42 17.41
N PRO A 462 18.13 11.48 18.11
CA PRO A 462 19.43 10.95 17.70
C PRO A 462 19.42 10.37 16.29
N LEU A 463 20.46 10.66 15.50
CA LEU A 463 20.67 9.98 14.22
C LEU A 463 20.81 8.47 14.44
N ALA A 464 20.10 7.69 13.64
CA ALA A 464 20.28 6.26 13.55
C ALA A 464 20.45 5.86 12.09
N VAL A 465 21.41 4.99 11.81
CA VAL A 465 21.71 4.48 10.47
C VAL A 465 21.83 2.97 10.54
N ASP A 466 21.27 2.31 9.54
CA ASP A 466 21.29 0.86 9.41
C ASP A 466 21.37 0.46 7.92
N GLN A 467 21.75 -0.79 7.67
CA GLN A 467 21.73 -1.44 6.37
C GLN A 467 22.28 -0.60 5.20
N ILE A 468 23.56 -0.21 5.28
CA ILE A 468 24.25 0.48 4.18
C ILE A 468 24.55 -0.53 3.06
N ILE A 469 23.93 -0.35 1.90
CA ILE A 469 24.01 -1.24 0.74
C ILE A 469 24.53 -0.46 -0.46
N PHE A 470 25.56 -1.00 -1.12
CA PHE A 470 25.99 -0.55 -2.44
C PHE A 470 25.35 -1.46 -3.50
N SER A 471 24.63 -0.88 -4.45
CA SER A 471 23.90 -1.62 -5.50
C SER A 471 23.76 -0.77 -6.76
N ASN A 472 23.35 -1.38 -7.87
CA ASN A 472 23.02 -0.62 -9.08
C ASN A 472 21.55 -0.16 -9.15
N VAL A 473 20.80 -0.38 -8.07
CA VAL A 473 19.36 -0.12 -7.97
C VAL A 473 19.11 0.72 -6.72
N PRO A 474 18.62 1.96 -6.83
CA PRO A 474 18.28 2.78 -5.68
C PRO A 474 16.96 2.30 -5.06
N MET A 475 16.90 2.33 -3.73
CA MET A 475 15.67 2.19 -2.97
C MET A 475 14.90 3.51 -2.98
N GLU A 476 13.57 3.51 -2.97
CA GLU A 476 12.80 4.76 -2.94
C GLU A 476 13.10 5.57 -1.67
N SER A 477 13.64 6.78 -1.85
CA SER A 477 13.95 7.66 -0.72
C SER A 477 12.68 8.08 0.01
N GLY A 478 12.71 8.03 1.34
CA GLY A 478 11.56 8.36 2.20
C GLY A 478 10.59 7.20 2.43
N ARG A 479 10.83 6.02 1.84
CA ARG A 479 9.98 4.83 1.99
C ARG A 479 10.52 3.92 3.10
N GLU A 480 9.63 3.42 3.96
CA GLU A 480 9.97 2.37 4.93
C GLU A 480 10.32 1.05 4.24
N HIS A 481 11.09 0.20 4.92
CA HIS A 481 11.43 -1.12 4.42
C HIS A 481 10.26 -2.10 4.63
N ALA A 482 9.67 -2.57 3.53
CA ALA A 482 8.64 -3.59 3.52
C ALA A 482 8.57 -4.27 2.15
N ASN A 483 7.87 -5.41 2.10
CA ASN A 483 7.39 -5.98 0.85
C ASN A 483 6.14 -5.22 0.42
N TRP A 484 6.31 -4.23 -0.46
CA TRP A 484 5.20 -3.42 -0.97
C TRP A 484 4.44 -4.15 -2.09
N LEU A 485 3.11 -4.17 -2.00
CA LEU A 485 2.25 -4.73 -3.06
C LEU A 485 2.16 -3.78 -4.26
N ASP A 486 1.98 -2.49 -4.03
CA ASP A 486 1.94 -1.47 -5.09
C ASP A 486 2.88 -0.30 -4.73
N PHE A 487 3.54 0.27 -5.73
CA PHE A 487 4.50 1.35 -5.55
C PHE A 487 3.91 2.72 -5.85
N GLY A 488 2.72 2.80 -6.45
CA GLY A 488 1.97 4.02 -6.66
C GLY A 488 1.24 4.50 -5.40
N PRO A 489 0.75 5.75 -5.40
CA PRO A 489 0.11 6.36 -4.24
C PRO A 489 -1.36 5.96 -4.01
N ASP A 490 -2.03 5.30 -4.95
CA ASP A 490 -3.49 5.14 -4.95
C ASP A 490 -3.96 3.66 -5.04
N TYR A 491 -3.39 2.76 -4.23
CA TYR A 491 -3.85 1.36 -4.11
C TYR A 491 -3.79 0.90 -2.65
N TYR A 492 -4.95 0.74 -2.02
CA TYR A 492 -5.09 0.49 -0.59
C TYR A 492 -6.26 -0.42 -0.25
N ALA A 493 -6.32 -0.92 0.98
CA ALA A 493 -7.41 -1.74 1.50
C ALA A 493 -7.66 -2.98 0.64
N VAL A 494 -6.57 -3.65 0.27
CA VAL A 494 -6.63 -4.74 -0.71
C VAL A 494 -7.12 -6.01 -0.04
N ARG A 495 -8.11 -6.65 -0.67
CA ARG A 495 -8.60 -7.97 -0.25
C ARG A 495 -8.62 -8.92 -1.45
N THR A 496 -8.78 -10.20 -1.18
CA THR A 496 -8.97 -11.26 -2.17
C THR A 496 -10.42 -11.76 -2.18
N TYR A 497 -10.88 -12.17 -3.36
CA TYR A 497 -12.15 -12.88 -3.49
C TYR A 497 -12.13 -14.24 -2.80
N ARG A 498 -13.22 -14.59 -2.14
CA ARG A 498 -13.49 -15.96 -1.67
C ARG A 498 -14.46 -16.65 -2.63
N ASP A 499 -13.98 -17.67 -3.33
CA ASP A 499 -14.78 -18.45 -4.27
C ASP A 499 -15.50 -19.62 -3.59
N TYR A 500 -16.78 -19.43 -3.27
CA TYR A 500 -17.63 -20.46 -2.65
C TYR A 500 -18.19 -21.45 -3.67
N ASP A 501 -18.18 -21.10 -4.95
CA ASP A 501 -18.59 -21.99 -6.03
C ASP A 501 -17.49 -23.00 -6.41
N ASN A 502 -16.24 -22.78 -5.94
CA ASN A 502 -15.05 -23.57 -6.25
C ASN A 502 -14.84 -23.77 -7.78
N ALA A 503 -15.13 -22.74 -8.57
CA ALA A 503 -14.97 -22.78 -10.02
C ALA A 503 -13.66 -22.13 -10.50
N GLU A 504 -12.98 -21.37 -9.65
CA GLU A 504 -11.74 -20.68 -9.98
C GLU A 504 -10.52 -21.30 -9.33
N ASN A 505 -9.45 -21.42 -10.13
CA ASN A 505 -8.12 -21.76 -9.64
C ASN A 505 -7.21 -20.52 -9.59
N ARG A 506 -7.82 -19.34 -9.39
CA ARG A 506 -7.14 -18.05 -9.41
C ARG A 506 -7.43 -17.32 -8.10
N THR A 507 -6.43 -16.63 -7.59
CA THR A 507 -6.61 -15.70 -6.47
C THR A 507 -6.71 -14.30 -7.06
N ILE A 508 -7.88 -13.68 -6.94
CA ILE A 508 -8.16 -12.36 -7.51
C ILE A 508 -8.26 -11.34 -6.37
N THR A 509 -7.59 -10.20 -6.51
CA THR A 509 -7.72 -9.05 -5.61
C THR A 509 -8.51 -7.92 -6.25
N LEU A 510 -9.09 -7.10 -5.37
CA LEU A 510 -9.48 -5.71 -5.64
C LEU A 510 -8.99 -4.85 -4.48
N GLY A 511 -8.67 -3.60 -4.79
CA GLY A 511 -8.27 -2.59 -3.83
C GLY A 511 -9.00 -1.28 -4.08
N TRP A 512 -9.10 -0.45 -3.06
CA TRP A 512 -9.53 0.93 -3.19
C TRP A 512 -8.49 1.72 -3.99
N MET A 513 -8.93 2.29 -5.11
CA MET A 513 -8.13 3.23 -5.88
C MET A 513 -8.38 4.65 -5.36
N GLY A 514 -7.71 4.96 -4.26
CA GLY A 514 -7.82 6.24 -3.58
C GLY A 514 -6.74 6.40 -2.53
N ASN A 515 -6.74 7.57 -1.89
CA ASN A 515 -5.73 7.92 -0.91
C ASN A 515 -6.25 8.94 0.11
N TRP A 516 -6.31 8.58 1.40
CA TRP A 516 -6.81 9.39 2.51
C TRP A 516 -6.08 10.73 2.70
N GLU A 517 -4.86 10.93 2.18
CA GLU A 517 -4.20 12.26 2.22
C GLU A 517 -4.99 13.31 1.42
N TYR A 518 -5.80 12.90 0.44
CA TYR A 518 -6.55 13.80 -0.42
C TYR A 518 -7.92 13.30 -0.89
N ALA A 519 -8.38 12.12 -0.46
CA ALA A 519 -9.62 11.50 -0.91
C ALA A 519 -10.84 12.42 -0.73
N ASN A 520 -10.91 13.19 0.36
CA ASN A 520 -12.00 14.15 0.59
C ASN A 520 -12.01 15.33 -0.40
N ALA A 521 -10.85 15.67 -0.97
CA ALA A 521 -10.64 16.88 -1.77
C ALA A 521 -10.63 16.62 -3.28
N VAL A 522 -10.68 15.37 -3.74
CA VAL A 522 -10.61 15.07 -5.18
C VAL A 522 -11.75 15.76 -5.95
N PRO A 523 -11.51 16.27 -7.17
CA PRO A 523 -12.39 17.21 -7.87
C PRO A 523 -13.56 16.54 -8.61
N THR A 524 -14.16 15.50 -8.04
CA THR A 524 -15.29 14.76 -8.60
C THR A 524 -16.63 15.29 -8.04
N SER A 525 -17.61 15.49 -8.93
CA SER A 525 -18.96 15.96 -8.55
C SER A 525 -19.92 14.84 -8.17
N TRP A 526 -19.63 13.62 -8.60
CA TRP A 526 -20.51 12.46 -8.47
C TRP A 526 -20.35 11.68 -7.17
N GLY A 527 -19.22 11.82 -6.47
CA GLY A 527 -18.88 10.97 -5.33
C GLY A 527 -17.37 10.89 -5.14
N LYS A 528 -16.88 9.96 -4.32
CA LYS A 528 -15.47 9.79 -4.01
C LYS A 528 -15.09 8.32 -4.08
N GLY A 529 -13.89 8.06 -4.61
CA GLY A 529 -13.31 6.72 -4.72
C GLY A 529 -13.86 5.86 -5.85
N SER A 530 -13.04 4.89 -6.22
CA SER A 530 -13.32 3.82 -7.18
C SER A 530 -12.50 2.60 -6.78
N LEU A 531 -12.83 1.43 -7.31
CA LEU A 531 -11.97 0.25 -7.18
C LEU A 531 -10.94 0.22 -8.30
N ALA A 532 -9.72 -0.23 -8.01
CA ALA A 532 -8.71 -0.50 -9.03
C ALA A 532 -9.13 -1.67 -9.93
N LEU A 533 -8.36 -1.96 -10.98
CA LEU A 533 -8.55 -3.16 -11.77
C LEU A 533 -8.48 -4.42 -10.87
N PRO A 534 -9.39 -5.40 -11.07
CA PRO A 534 -9.20 -6.74 -10.51
C PRO A 534 -7.88 -7.35 -10.98
N ARG A 535 -7.08 -7.86 -10.03
CA ARG A 535 -5.75 -8.41 -10.31
C ARG A 535 -5.66 -9.87 -9.92
N GLU A 536 -5.14 -10.72 -10.79
CA GLU A 536 -4.72 -12.06 -10.45
C GLU A 536 -3.38 -12.01 -9.70
N LEU A 537 -3.29 -12.72 -8.58
CA LEU A 537 -2.07 -12.88 -7.81
C LEU A 537 -1.35 -14.18 -8.16
N GLU A 538 -0.03 -14.08 -8.36
CA GLU A 538 0.86 -15.23 -8.41
C GLU A 538 2.01 -15.06 -7.41
N LEU A 539 2.54 -16.16 -6.89
CA LEU A 539 3.73 -16.15 -6.06
C LEU A 539 4.89 -16.73 -6.86
N ARG A 540 5.95 -15.94 -7.07
CA ARG A 540 7.10 -16.31 -7.93
C ARG A 540 8.41 -16.30 -7.16
N SER A 541 9.31 -17.22 -7.52
CA SER A 541 10.67 -17.28 -7.00
C SER A 541 11.61 -16.31 -7.69
N TYR A 542 12.36 -15.54 -6.91
CA TYR A 542 13.43 -14.66 -7.37
C TYR A 542 14.70 -14.88 -6.53
N PRO A 543 15.89 -14.47 -7.01
CA PRO A 543 17.14 -14.59 -6.24
C PRO A 543 17.09 -13.98 -4.82
N GLY A 544 16.26 -12.95 -4.60
CA GLY A 544 16.08 -12.27 -3.31
C GLY A 544 14.90 -12.77 -2.46
N GLY A 545 14.31 -13.93 -2.78
CA GLY A 545 13.16 -14.50 -2.10
C GLY A 545 11.90 -14.57 -2.99
N LEU A 546 10.77 -14.86 -2.38
CA LEU A 546 9.49 -14.95 -3.09
C LEU A 546 8.87 -13.56 -3.26
N ARG A 547 8.20 -13.33 -4.38
CA ARG A 547 7.52 -12.06 -4.67
C ARG A 547 6.09 -12.30 -5.14
N LEU A 548 5.17 -11.43 -4.71
CA LEU A 548 3.84 -11.37 -5.28
C LEU A 548 3.90 -10.67 -6.64
N MET A 549 3.31 -11.31 -7.63
CA MET A 549 3.06 -10.76 -8.95
C MET A 549 1.58 -10.40 -9.06
N GLN A 550 1.28 -9.34 -9.79
CA GLN A 550 -0.09 -8.88 -10.02
C GLN A 550 -0.35 -8.68 -11.50
N ARG A 551 -1.37 -9.33 -12.05
CA ARG A 551 -1.77 -9.14 -13.46
C ARG A 551 -3.22 -8.69 -13.56
N PRO A 552 -3.56 -7.74 -14.43
CA PRO A 552 -4.96 -7.43 -14.70
C PRO A 552 -5.65 -8.70 -15.23
N ILE A 553 -6.90 -8.95 -14.82
CA ILE A 553 -7.63 -10.13 -15.30
C ILE A 553 -7.81 -10.08 -16.83
N PRO A 554 -7.73 -11.22 -17.54
CA PRO A 554 -7.90 -11.26 -19.00
C PRO A 554 -9.28 -10.80 -19.49
N ALA A 555 -10.29 -10.73 -18.61
CA ALA A 555 -11.63 -10.29 -18.98
C ALA A 555 -11.66 -8.86 -19.54
N PHE A 556 -10.71 -7.98 -19.19
CA PHE A 556 -10.65 -6.62 -19.75
C PHE A 556 -10.35 -6.59 -21.25
N GLU A 557 -9.76 -7.65 -21.82
CA GLU A 557 -9.50 -7.73 -23.26
C GLU A 557 -10.79 -7.63 -24.09
N GLN A 558 -11.94 -8.00 -23.51
CA GLN A 558 -13.25 -7.88 -24.16
C GLN A 558 -13.68 -6.43 -24.41
N LEU A 559 -13.09 -5.47 -23.69
CA LEU A 559 -13.38 -4.04 -23.84
C LEU A 559 -12.58 -3.40 -24.99
N ARG A 560 -11.52 -4.05 -25.49
CA ARG A 560 -10.67 -3.53 -26.56
C ARG A 560 -11.51 -3.26 -27.82
N GLN A 561 -11.38 -2.05 -28.35
CA GLN A 561 -12.02 -1.62 -29.59
C GLN A 561 -10.96 -1.42 -30.69
N HIS A 562 -11.01 -0.28 -31.39
CA HIS A 562 -9.98 0.06 -32.35
C HIS A 562 -8.66 0.30 -31.63
N GLY A 563 -7.58 -0.05 -32.29
CA GLY A 563 -6.24 0.03 -31.75
C GLY A 563 -5.20 0.24 -32.82
N ALA A 564 -3.97 0.46 -32.39
CA ALA A 564 -2.81 0.57 -33.24
C ALA A 564 -1.75 -0.45 -32.81
N GLU A 565 -0.93 -0.85 -33.75
CA GLU A 565 0.28 -1.62 -33.52
C GLU A 565 1.42 -0.93 -34.26
N LEU A 566 2.51 -0.67 -33.54
CA LEU A 566 3.72 -0.09 -34.12
C LEU A 566 4.79 -1.17 -34.21
N GLU A 567 5.38 -1.28 -35.40
CA GLU A 567 6.54 -2.14 -35.62
C GLU A 567 7.77 -1.59 -34.90
N LYS A 568 8.79 -2.43 -34.78
CA LYS A 568 10.04 -2.09 -34.09
C LYS A 568 10.70 -0.84 -34.67
N PHE A 569 11.05 0.11 -33.80
CA PHE A 569 11.83 1.30 -34.18
C PHE A 569 12.75 1.79 -33.06
N GLU A 570 13.79 2.52 -33.44
CA GLU A 570 14.66 3.23 -32.49
C GLU A 570 14.02 4.55 -32.09
N LEU A 571 13.92 4.78 -30.79
CA LEU A 571 13.36 5.98 -30.19
C LEU A 571 14.49 6.82 -29.59
N SER A 572 14.56 8.08 -30.03
CA SER A 572 15.40 9.11 -29.44
C SER A 572 14.63 10.43 -29.44
N GLY A 573 14.66 11.16 -28.33
CA GLY A 573 13.84 12.35 -28.13
C GLY A 573 12.37 11.98 -27.97
N ARG A 574 11.48 12.82 -28.50
CA ARG A 574 10.03 12.71 -28.34
C ARG A 574 9.37 12.25 -29.64
N HIS A 575 8.38 11.39 -29.51
CA HIS A 575 7.60 10.84 -30.61
C HIS A 575 6.11 10.80 -30.24
N PRO A 576 5.33 11.82 -30.66
CA PRO A 576 3.88 11.80 -30.52
C PRO A 576 3.27 10.58 -31.21
N LEU A 577 2.42 9.83 -30.52
CA LEU A 577 1.81 8.61 -31.03
C LEU A 577 0.63 8.97 -31.95
N GLN A 578 0.91 9.21 -33.24
CA GLN A 578 -0.11 9.67 -34.20
C GLN A 578 -1.00 8.53 -34.71
N GLU A 579 -0.49 7.30 -34.64
CA GLU A 579 -1.17 6.08 -35.04
C GLU A 579 -2.31 5.73 -34.08
N PHE A 580 -2.27 6.22 -32.85
CA PHE A 580 -3.29 6.01 -31.84
C PHE A 580 -3.63 7.32 -31.11
N VAL A 581 -4.78 7.90 -31.47
CA VAL A 581 -5.31 9.10 -30.84
C VAL A 581 -6.65 8.74 -30.21
N PRO A 582 -6.72 8.49 -28.89
CA PRO A 582 -7.95 8.06 -28.27
C PRO A 582 -8.94 9.22 -28.16
N ALA A 583 -10.24 8.94 -28.31
CA ALA A 583 -11.29 9.95 -28.21
C ALA A 583 -11.42 10.58 -26.80
N ARG A 584 -10.96 9.86 -25.77
CA ARG A 584 -10.91 10.26 -24.36
C ARG A 584 -9.85 9.40 -23.64
N ASN A 585 -9.49 9.75 -22.42
CA ASN A 585 -8.61 8.92 -21.59
C ASN A 585 -9.33 7.63 -21.13
N THR A 586 -9.51 6.67 -22.03
CA THR A 586 -10.03 5.31 -21.77
C THR A 586 -9.34 4.32 -22.71
N TYR A 587 -8.13 3.88 -22.37
CA TYR A 587 -7.31 3.05 -23.25
C TYR A 587 -6.34 2.14 -22.48
N GLU A 588 -5.85 1.14 -23.20
CA GLU A 588 -4.83 0.20 -22.77
C GLU A 588 -3.63 0.32 -23.71
N ILE A 589 -2.41 0.28 -23.15
CA ILE A 589 -1.15 0.25 -23.91
C ILE A 589 -0.29 -0.88 -23.39
N ASP A 590 0.23 -1.71 -24.29
CA ASP A 590 1.23 -2.73 -24.01
C ASP A 590 2.46 -2.45 -24.87
N VAL A 591 3.56 -2.08 -24.22
CA VAL A 591 4.80 -1.70 -24.88
C VAL A 591 5.99 -2.41 -24.27
N THR A 592 6.89 -2.88 -25.13
CA THR A 592 8.18 -3.45 -24.72
C THR A 592 9.32 -2.64 -25.28
N PHE A 593 10.24 -2.23 -24.40
CA PHE A 593 11.46 -1.51 -24.74
C PHE A 593 12.67 -2.44 -24.61
N THR A 594 13.60 -2.39 -25.56
CA THR A 594 14.96 -2.92 -25.39
C THR A 594 15.87 -1.78 -24.98
N LEU A 595 16.60 -2.01 -23.89
CA LEU A 595 17.60 -1.08 -23.41
C LEU A 595 18.81 -1.10 -24.36
N THR A 596 19.12 0.06 -24.94
CA THR A 596 20.31 0.25 -25.79
C THR A 596 21.35 1.18 -25.19
N ASP A 597 20.91 2.10 -24.33
CA ASP A 597 21.77 3.07 -23.65
C ASP A 597 21.55 2.98 -22.13
N PRO A 598 22.62 2.79 -21.31
CA PRO A 598 22.51 2.68 -19.86
C PRO A 598 22.10 3.99 -19.16
N ASP A 599 22.19 5.13 -19.84
CA ASP A 599 21.82 6.44 -19.27
C ASP A 599 20.42 6.90 -19.72
N ALA A 600 19.75 6.13 -20.58
CA ALA A 600 18.45 6.51 -21.12
C ALA A 600 17.32 6.45 -20.08
N THR A 601 16.46 7.46 -20.13
CA THR A 601 15.14 7.46 -19.49
C THR A 601 14.09 7.46 -20.57
N PHE A 602 13.22 6.45 -20.59
CA PHE A 602 12.26 6.26 -21.68
C PHE A 602 10.90 5.80 -21.18
N GLY A 603 9.85 6.05 -21.96
CA GLY A 603 8.48 5.69 -21.56
C GLY A 603 7.42 6.42 -22.37
N LEU A 604 6.29 6.70 -21.72
CA LEU A 604 5.14 7.41 -22.28
C LEU A 604 4.74 8.59 -21.39
N ARG A 605 4.42 9.72 -22.03
CA ARG A 605 3.67 10.83 -21.45
C ARG A 605 2.20 10.63 -21.82
N LEU A 606 1.35 10.53 -20.82
CA LEU A 606 -0.06 10.17 -20.93
C LEU A 606 -0.94 11.36 -20.55
N ALA A 607 -2.17 11.36 -21.06
CA ALA A 607 -3.16 12.41 -20.82
C ALA A 607 -2.58 13.82 -21.04
N GLN A 608 -1.79 13.99 -22.10
CA GLN A 608 -1.01 15.19 -22.34
C GLN A 608 -1.89 16.35 -22.80
N GLY A 609 -1.76 17.49 -22.11
CA GLY A 609 -2.41 18.77 -22.40
C GLY A 609 -1.44 19.93 -22.20
N GLY A 610 -0.95 20.53 -23.29
CA GLY A 610 0.06 21.59 -23.20
C GLY A 610 1.35 21.10 -22.54
N GLU A 611 1.71 21.68 -21.38
CA GLU A 611 2.88 21.29 -20.58
C GLU A 611 2.58 20.25 -19.50
N HIS A 612 1.31 19.86 -19.35
CA HIS A 612 0.86 18.92 -18.33
C HIS A 612 0.73 17.51 -18.88
N ASP A 613 1.11 16.52 -18.07
CA ASP A 613 0.98 15.10 -18.37
C ASP A 613 1.07 14.27 -17.08
N VAL A 614 0.85 12.96 -17.23
CA VAL A 614 1.32 11.94 -16.31
C VAL A 614 2.32 11.06 -17.06
N THR A 615 3.57 11.01 -16.60
CA THR A 615 4.62 10.24 -17.26
C THR A 615 4.76 8.88 -16.58
N VAL A 616 4.82 7.82 -17.38
CA VAL A 616 5.18 6.46 -16.94
C VAL A 616 6.40 6.02 -17.75
N GLY A 617 7.42 5.49 -17.09
CA GLY A 617 8.62 5.09 -17.80
C GLY A 617 9.59 4.25 -17.00
N TYR A 618 10.78 4.13 -17.56
CA TYR A 618 11.91 3.41 -16.99
C TYR A 618 13.17 4.28 -17.06
N ASP A 619 13.91 4.34 -15.96
CA ASP A 619 15.24 4.96 -15.89
C ASP A 619 16.29 3.84 -15.89
N ALA A 620 17.03 3.72 -16.99
CA ALA A 620 18.03 2.66 -17.16
C ALA A 620 19.22 2.79 -16.20
N ARG A 621 19.58 4.02 -15.84
CA ARG A 621 20.72 4.29 -14.94
C ARG A 621 20.42 3.83 -13.51
N THR A 622 19.16 3.91 -13.10
CA THR A 622 18.70 3.47 -11.78
C THR A 622 17.95 2.14 -11.80
N SER A 623 17.77 1.51 -12.97
CA SER A 623 17.02 0.27 -13.12
C SER A 623 15.66 0.29 -12.40
N SER A 624 14.89 1.35 -12.66
CA SER A 624 13.64 1.63 -11.95
C SER A 624 12.52 1.98 -12.91
N VAL A 625 11.36 1.35 -12.73
CA VAL A 625 10.12 1.85 -13.32
C VAL A 625 9.60 3.00 -12.47
N PHE A 626 8.99 4.00 -13.10
CA PHE A 626 8.47 5.17 -12.41
C PHE A 626 7.12 5.63 -12.95
N LEU A 627 6.42 6.37 -12.09
CA LEU A 627 5.21 7.10 -12.38
C LEU A 627 5.37 8.51 -11.83
N ASP A 628 5.38 9.49 -12.73
CA ASP A 628 5.50 10.92 -12.43
C ASP A 628 4.15 11.61 -12.61
N ARG A 629 3.56 12.02 -11.49
CA ARG A 629 2.40 12.89 -11.40
C ARG A 629 2.76 14.16 -10.63
N THR A 630 3.94 14.72 -10.86
CA THR A 630 4.37 15.99 -10.25
C THR A 630 3.83 17.22 -10.99
N HIS A 631 3.55 17.11 -12.28
CA HIS A 631 3.03 18.20 -13.12
C HIS A 631 1.67 17.93 -13.81
N PRO A 632 0.72 17.19 -13.21
CA PRO A 632 -0.56 16.91 -13.86
C PRO A 632 -1.41 18.18 -13.92
N GLU A 633 -2.44 18.14 -14.76
CA GLU A 633 -3.53 19.11 -14.71
C GLU A 633 -4.35 18.95 -13.42
N ASN A 634 -5.05 20.03 -13.03
CA ASN A 634 -6.01 20.07 -11.93
C ASN A 634 -5.53 19.53 -10.57
N ALA A 635 -4.23 19.61 -10.24
CA ALA A 635 -3.67 19.17 -8.97
C ALA A 635 -3.93 20.12 -7.77
N GLY A 636 -4.60 21.25 -7.98
CA GLY A 636 -4.67 22.36 -7.01
C GLY A 636 -5.48 22.06 -5.74
N PHE A 637 -6.22 20.95 -5.71
CA PHE A 637 -7.07 20.58 -4.57
C PHE A 637 -6.29 20.03 -3.36
N SER A 638 -5.05 19.57 -3.53
CA SER A 638 -4.20 19.12 -2.41
C SER A 638 -2.71 19.24 -2.72
N GLY A 639 -1.95 19.81 -1.77
CA GLY A 639 -0.49 19.84 -1.83
C GLY A 639 0.18 18.46 -1.72
N LYS A 640 -0.59 17.41 -1.39
CA LYS A 640 -0.13 16.03 -1.32
C LYS A 640 -0.41 15.24 -2.60
N PHE A 641 -1.12 15.80 -3.58
CA PHE A 641 -1.48 15.04 -4.78
C PHE A 641 -0.31 14.86 -5.75
N ARG A 642 0.57 15.86 -5.85
CA ARG A 642 1.77 15.81 -6.70
C ARG A 642 2.76 14.80 -6.12
N LYS A 643 3.01 13.71 -6.84
CA LYS A 643 3.85 12.59 -6.40
C LYS A 643 4.71 12.08 -7.54
N TYR A 644 5.91 11.63 -7.18
CA TYR A 644 6.79 10.83 -8.03
C TYR A 644 6.99 9.50 -7.31
N ALA A 645 6.69 8.39 -7.98
CA ALA A 645 6.79 7.05 -7.43
C ALA A 645 7.77 6.23 -8.26
N THR A 646 8.59 5.42 -7.61
CA THR A 646 9.52 4.51 -8.29
C THR A 646 9.42 3.11 -7.73
N ALA A 647 9.75 2.12 -8.56
CA ALA A 647 9.91 0.75 -8.10
C ALA A 647 11.17 0.14 -8.72
N PRO A 648 12.00 -0.56 -7.91
CA PRO A 648 13.18 -1.24 -8.41
C PRO A 648 12.76 -2.39 -9.35
N LEU A 649 13.26 -2.38 -10.58
CA LEU A 649 12.90 -3.34 -11.62
C LEU A 649 14.09 -3.65 -12.52
N GLU A 650 14.61 -4.86 -12.40
CA GLU A 650 15.65 -5.36 -13.30
C GLU A 650 15.05 -5.66 -14.68
N PRO A 651 15.74 -5.34 -15.78
CA PRO A 651 15.31 -5.74 -17.12
C PRO A 651 15.30 -7.27 -17.26
N GLN A 652 14.31 -7.79 -17.97
CA GLN A 652 14.23 -9.21 -18.33
C GLN A 652 14.81 -9.38 -19.74
N ASP A 653 15.93 -10.10 -19.85
CA ASP A 653 16.65 -10.30 -21.11
C ASP A 653 16.97 -8.99 -21.86
N GLY A 654 17.33 -7.94 -21.11
CA GLY A 654 17.64 -6.61 -21.65
C GLY A 654 16.40 -5.82 -22.11
N THR A 655 15.21 -6.27 -21.70
CA THR A 655 13.94 -5.61 -22.03
C THR A 655 13.14 -5.22 -20.79
N VAL A 656 12.30 -4.20 -20.95
CA VAL A 656 11.30 -3.79 -19.98
C VAL A 656 9.96 -3.72 -20.69
N ARG A 657 8.95 -4.43 -20.16
CA ARG A 657 7.57 -4.37 -20.64
C ARG A 657 6.75 -3.52 -19.69
N LEU A 658 5.98 -2.57 -20.23
CA LEU A 658 5.01 -1.78 -19.50
C LEU A 658 3.61 -2.06 -20.08
N HIS A 659 2.74 -2.61 -19.24
CA HIS A 659 1.32 -2.80 -19.56
C HIS A 659 0.50 -1.78 -18.75
N ILE A 660 -0.09 -0.81 -19.45
CA ILE A 660 -0.62 0.43 -18.89
C ILE A 660 -2.11 0.52 -19.21
N PHE A 661 -2.91 0.82 -18.19
CA PHE A 661 -4.34 1.11 -18.32
C PHE A 661 -4.59 2.56 -17.91
N VAL A 662 -5.29 3.32 -18.76
CA VAL A 662 -5.65 4.72 -18.53
C VAL A 662 -7.16 4.90 -18.62
N ASP A 663 -7.77 5.30 -17.52
CA ASP A 663 -9.19 5.70 -17.46
C ASP A 663 -9.28 7.21 -17.22
N GLN A 664 -10.50 7.77 -17.20
CA GLN A 664 -10.69 9.22 -17.20
C GLN A 664 -9.98 9.94 -16.05
N SER A 665 -9.73 9.22 -14.96
CA SER A 665 -9.07 9.75 -13.79
C SER A 665 -8.08 8.80 -13.13
N SER A 666 -7.50 7.84 -13.87
CA SER A 666 -6.52 6.92 -13.30
C SER A 666 -5.56 6.36 -14.33
N VAL A 667 -4.38 5.96 -13.85
CA VAL A 667 -3.39 5.16 -14.56
C VAL A 667 -2.94 4.00 -13.66
N GLU A 668 -2.93 2.80 -14.22
CA GLU A 668 -2.39 1.58 -13.59
C GLU A 668 -1.31 0.98 -14.49
N VAL A 669 -0.13 0.73 -13.93
CA VAL A 669 1.05 0.22 -14.64
C VAL A 669 1.42 -1.14 -14.09
N PHE A 670 1.54 -2.13 -14.95
CA PHE A 670 2.01 -3.48 -14.64
C PHE A 670 3.32 -3.71 -15.41
N ALA A 671 4.44 -3.61 -14.70
CA ALA A 671 5.76 -3.76 -15.30
C ALA A 671 6.24 -5.21 -15.26
N ASN A 672 6.83 -5.68 -16.35
CA ASN A 672 7.35 -7.05 -16.52
C ASN A 672 6.36 -8.13 -16.05
N ASP A 673 5.18 -8.16 -16.65
CA ASP A 673 4.11 -9.12 -16.37
C ASP A 673 3.62 -9.12 -14.91
N GLY A 674 3.71 -7.97 -14.25
CA GLY A 674 3.18 -7.77 -12.90
C GLY A 674 4.21 -7.84 -11.78
N GLU A 675 5.50 -7.83 -12.09
CA GLU A 675 6.57 -7.83 -11.08
C GLU A 675 6.51 -6.60 -10.19
N ARG A 676 6.20 -5.45 -10.79
CA ARG A 676 5.96 -4.19 -10.09
C ARG A 676 4.69 -3.57 -10.62
N THR A 677 3.88 -3.03 -9.71
CA THR A 677 2.71 -2.25 -10.07
C THR A 677 2.81 -0.83 -9.53
N LEU A 678 2.28 0.12 -10.29
CA LEU A 678 2.15 1.52 -9.88
C LEU A 678 0.75 2.00 -10.24
N THR A 679 -0.01 2.40 -9.22
CA THR A 679 -1.38 2.91 -9.38
C THR A 679 -1.47 4.36 -8.95
N ALA A 680 -2.03 5.21 -9.82
CA ALA A 680 -2.26 6.61 -9.50
C ALA A 680 -3.58 7.11 -10.11
N LEU A 681 -4.30 7.92 -9.35
CA LEU A 681 -5.35 8.78 -9.90
C LEU A 681 -4.75 9.83 -10.86
N MET A 682 -5.57 10.44 -11.71
CA MET A 682 -5.20 11.63 -12.47
C MET A 682 -6.46 12.47 -12.70
N PHE A 683 -6.33 13.78 -12.92
CA PHE A 683 -7.50 14.64 -13.16
C PHE A 683 -7.27 15.54 -14.39
N PRO A 684 -6.96 14.95 -15.57
CA PRO A 684 -6.71 15.71 -16.80
C PRO A 684 -7.97 16.39 -17.33
N ASP A 685 -7.85 17.54 -17.99
CA ASP A 685 -8.92 18.06 -18.83
C ASP A 685 -9.36 16.97 -19.84
N PRO A 686 -10.67 16.77 -20.09
CA PRO A 686 -11.14 15.74 -21.01
C PRO A 686 -10.55 15.83 -22.42
N GLY A 687 -10.11 17.01 -22.87
CA GLY A 687 -9.44 17.21 -24.15
C GLY A 687 -7.96 16.80 -24.15
N SER A 688 -7.33 16.66 -22.99
CA SER A 688 -5.93 16.26 -22.80
C SER A 688 -5.76 14.76 -22.99
N THR A 689 -5.81 14.34 -24.25
CA THR A 689 -5.76 12.93 -24.70
C THR A 689 -4.45 12.57 -25.39
N GLY A 690 -3.49 13.51 -25.43
CA GLY A 690 -2.21 13.29 -26.11
C GLY A 690 -1.41 12.16 -25.47
N ILE A 691 -0.73 11.41 -26.33
CA ILE A 691 0.19 10.32 -25.94
C ILE A 691 1.50 10.56 -26.69
N GLU A 692 2.60 10.57 -25.97
CA GLU A 692 3.94 10.80 -26.53
C GLU A 692 4.91 9.78 -25.95
N LEU A 693 5.58 9.02 -26.82
CA LEU A 693 6.74 8.22 -26.46
C LEU A 693 7.94 9.14 -26.27
N PHE A 694 8.81 8.82 -25.32
CA PHE A 694 10.07 9.56 -25.16
C PHE A 694 11.25 8.63 -24.85
N SER A 695 12.44 9.08 -25.24
CA SER A 695 13.73 8.58 -24.78
C SER A 695 14.69 9.75 -24.64
N GLU A 696 15.03 10.09 -23.41
CA GLU A 696 15.91 11.18 -23.03
C GLU A 696 17.24 10.61 -22.52
N ASN A 697 18.33 11.39 -22.61
CA ASN A 697 19.69 11.00 -22.20
C ASN A 697 20.28 9.75 -22.89
N GLY A 698 19.63 9.24 -23.93
CA GLY A 698 20.06 8.10 -24.71
C GLY A 698 18.94 7.63 -25.66
N SER A 699 19.24 6.66 -26.52
CA SER A 699 18.20 5.98 -27.30
C SER A 699 17.75 4.68 -26.62
N THR A 700 16.52 4.29 -26.95
CA THR A 700 15.95 2.97 -26.63
C THR A 700 15.34 2.39 -27.90
N VAL A 701 15.01 1.11 -27.89
CA VAL A 701 14.27 0.50 -29.00
C VAL A 701 12.89 0.09 -28.54
N VAL A 702 11.85 0.65 -29.17
CA VAL A 702 10.48 0.17 -29.01
C VAL A 702 10.37 -1.10 -29.85
N ASN A 703 10.25 -2.27 -29.22
CA ASN A 703 10.17 -3.55 -29.93
C ASN A 703 8.78 -3.82 -30.51
N ASN A 704 7.77 -3.56 -29.69
CA ASN A 704 6.37 -3.71 -30.02
C ASN A 704 5.60 -2.74 -29.13
N LEU A 705 4.68 -2.00 -29.73
CA LEU A 705 3.68 -1.22 -29.01
C LEU A 705 2.33 -1.57 -29.58
N ARG A 706 1.41 -1.95 -28.70
CA ARG A 706 -0.01 -2.11 -29.02
C ARG A 706 -0.81 -1.21 -28.12
N ALA A 707 -1.81 -0.56 -28.70
CA ALA A 707 -2.72 0.30 -27.96
C ALA A 707 -4.14 0.03 -28.40
N TRP A 708 -5.10 0.08 -27.46
CA TRP A 708 -6.51 -0.11 -27.73
C TRP A 708 -7.34 0.92 -26.97
N GLU A 709 -8.33 1.52 -27.63
CA GLU A 709 -9.41 2.17 -26.89
C GLU A 709 -10.21 1.11 -26.14
N LEU A 710 -10.62 1.43 -24.91
CA LEU A 710 -11.48 0.56 -24.11
C LEU A 710 -12.91 1.11 -24.06
N ARG A 711 -13.87 0.24 -24.35
CA ARG A 711 -15.30 0.54 -24.22
C ARG A 711 -15.68 0.79 -22.76
N SER A 712 -16.65 1.66 -22.53
CA SER A 712 -17.26 1.83 -21.21
C SER A 712 -18.04 0.58 -20.80
N ILE A 713 -17.92 0.19 -19.53
CA ILE A 713 -18.71 -0.88 -18.91
C ILE A 713 -20.14 -0.43 -18.57
N TRP A 714 -20.42 0.88 -18.67
CA TRP A 714 -21.71 1.49 -18.34
C TRP A 714 -22.66 1.59 -19.53
N ASP A 715 -22.16 1.48 -20.76
CA ASP A 715 -22.95 1.64 -22.00
C ASP A 715 -24.03 0.55 -22.18
N ALA A 716 -23.90 -0.58 -21.47
CA ALA A 716 -24.80 -1.73 -21.55
C ALA A 716 -25.92 -1.74 -20.49
N GLN A 717 -26.02 -0.70 -19.64
CA GLN A 717 -26.91 -0.66 -18.46
C GLN A 717 -28.21 0.13 -18.61
#